data_AF-A0A1Z8ZSP7-F1
#
_entry.id   AF-A0A1Z8ZSP7-F1
#
_cell.length_a   1.000
_cell.length_b   1.000
_cell.length_c   1.000
_cell.angle_alpha   90.00
_cell.angle_beta   90.00
_cell.angle_gamma   90.00
#
_symmetry.space_group_name_H-M   'P 1'
#
loop_
_entity.id
_entity.type
_entity.pdbx_description
1 polymer ?
#
loop_
_entity_poly.entity_id
_entity_poly.type
_entity_poly.pdbx_seq_one_letter_code
_entity_poly.pdbx_strand_id
1 'polypeptide(L)'
;MKTSISTSFLSVGARILSALCVAIFTLGLASGAAIPVNNASFEENALADFTTNPWANAIPNGWNSQGGVPGTPGPAAPTVDGANNNYFLEFHNAIGASGGDGLNNLGLRSNAYIYQDLGVLFQPNTTYTVDIMVNRRGGANNVGYFGIADSTATLLGTPGATNSSAIGTSDQFFAVSSLDPAAGNVATYITGATVPAGNVILAIGATTGNVVYDLVSVDATSNIPDPNGDSDNDGLLNAWEVGYGLDPNSDVGDDGADGDQDGDNLTNLEEQTAGTNPTLDDSDNDGLKDGVETGGGTWTSLADTGTDPLNPDGDGDGLLDGVENNSGVYVDENQTGSNPNELDTDGDSLPDGWEATNGIDPNDNGGVDVKNGDLGDPDADTSSNLEEFTRGTDPNDNDSDDDTVLDGYEDLGGVWVSATQTGTDPLDTDSDNDGISDGAETGDGNFVDANQTGSDPNKFDTDADGYPDEKELSLGTNPSDPNDPLAFPVPLGYWSFDDQGALTTADLSPNGYDGTVLGEASYVAGHTGAAGDFAIDFDGIDDAVTTPLTLSNLAFFTMAGWIKSDVVQTNRSGLFGQNDILEFGFSSGDTVQLWSSPGGSIGTNSTPTEWTHIALVGDGTGRMIFIDGVEVARGAAAIPLNASDFFFNIGGGGIWDATGNFFQGQIDDVAVWDISMSPQLIADLANGTISPIPSDRGGLRISSIVVSDNDRVTLTVDGTIQGVNYAVDGSTDLENWLEVDDFSGAAGGSTTEVTFPLSGPISPKTFFLVKILD
;
A
#
# COMPACT_ATOMS: atom_id res chain seq x y z
N MET A 1 13.26 -44.38 22.00
CA MET A 1 13.05 -43.05 22.60
C MET A 1 12.91 -42.10 21.42
N LYS A 2 11.67 -41.70 21.15
CA LYS A 2 11.33 -40.62 20.22
C LYS A 2 10.92 -39.45 21.13
N THR A 3 11.49 -38.28 20.90
CA THR A 3 11.00 -37.03 21.47
C THR A 3 10.70 -36.11 20.30
N SER A 4 9.43 -35.71 20.26
CA SER A 4 8.79 -34.75 19.37
C SER A 4 9.13 -33.33 19.81
N ILE A 5 9.41 -32.44 18.86
CA ILE A 5 9.33 -31.00 19.07
C ILE A 5 8.24 -30.48 18.12
N SER A 6 7.32 -29.75 18.74
CA SER A 6 6.16 -29.08 18.15
C SER A 6 6.59 -27.71 17.64
N THR A 7 6.24 -27.36 16.41
CA THR A 7 6.37 -26.02 15.84
C THR A 7 5.01 -25.33 15.88
N SER A 8 4.87 -24.29 16.68
CA SER A 8 3.78 -23.32 16.64
C SER A 8 4.36 -21.98 16.19
N PHE A 9 3.95 -21.53 15.01
CA PHE A 9 4.21 -20.18 14.51
C PHE A 9 3.14 -19.24 15.11
N LEU A 10 3.57 -18.21 15.82
CA LEU A 10 2.81 -16.99 16.03
C LEU A 10 3.41 -15.92 15.12
N SER A 11 2.55 -15.23 14.38
CA SER A 11 2.88 -14.12 13.50
C SER A 11 2.72 -12.83 14.29
N VAL A 12 3.78 -12.03 14.38
CA VAL A 12 3.69 -10.62 14.75
C VAL A 12 4.35 -9.85 13.59
N GLY A 13 3.59 -8.94 13.01
CA GLY A 13 4.02 -8.11 11.90
C GLY A 13 4.94 -7.01 12.40
N ALA A 14 6.14 -6.93 11.84
CA ALA A 14 7.04 -5.79 12.01
C ALA A 14 6.91 -4.86 10.79
N ARG A 15 6.54 -3.61 11.04
CA ARG A 15 6.62 -2.51 10.08
C ARG A 15 8.07 -2.05 9.97
N ILE A 16 8.53 -1.99 8.72
CA ILE A 16 9.57 -1.16 8.11
C ILE A 16 10.40 -0.27 9.06
N LEU A 17 11.68 -0.62 9.25
CA LEU A 17 12.76 0.34 9.51
C LEU A 17 13.81 0.25 8.39
N SER A 18 14.21 1.43 7.92
CA SER A 18 15.42 1.79 7.16
C SER A 18 16.22 0.68 6.47
N ALA A 19 16.26 0.75 5.14
CA ALA A 19 17.23 0.03 4.32
C ALA A 19 18.67 0.51 4.63
N LEU A 20 19.35 -0.19 5.56
CA LEU A 20 20.80 -0.15 5.64
C LEU A 20 21.34 -1.15 4.61
N CYS A 21 21.99 -0.61 3.57
CA CYS A 21 22.65 -1.40 2.55
C CYS A 21 23.94 -1.96 3.15
N VAL A 22 23.84 -3.06 3.89
CA VAL A 22 25.01 -3.80 4.40
C VAL A 22 25.67 -4.50 3.22
N ALA A 23 26.77 -3.93 2.73
CA ALA A 23 27.65 -4.60 1.79
C ALA A 23 28.48 -5.63 2.57
N ILE A 24 27.93 -6.84 2.74
CA ILE A 24 28.67 -7.99 3.23
C ILE A 24 29.76 -8.34 2.21
N PHE A 25 31.00 -7.91 2.43
CA PHE A 25 32.15 -8.45 1.72
C PHE A 25 32.82 -9.50 2.60
N THR A 26 32.52 -10.78 2.35
CA THR A 26 33.43 -11.87 2.76
C THR A 26 33.84 -12.74 1.57
N LEU A 27 35.15 -12.68 1.33
CA LEU A 27 36.10 -13.62 0.75
C LEU A 27 35.78 -14.35 -0.57
N GLY A 28 36.62 -14.01 -1.56
CA GLY A 28 36.96 -14.87 -2.67
C GLY A 28 37.05 -14.14 -4.00
N LEU A 29 37.95 -13.17 -4.14
CA LEU A 29 38.32 -12.67 -5.47
C LEU A 29 39.05 -13.80 -6.20
N ALA A 30 38.27 -14.63 -6.89
CA ALA A 30 38.78 -15.51 -7.92
C ALA A 30 39.56 -14.65 -8.93
N SER A 31 40.68 -15.20 -9.41
CA SER A 31 41.48 -14.58 -10.46
C SER A 31 40.58 -14.10 -11.60
N GLY A 32 40.53 -12.79 -11.84
CA GLY A 32 39.76 -12.19 -12.92
C GLY A 32 38.31 -11.84 -12.60
N ALA A 33 37.93 -11.61 -11.34
CA ALA A 33 36.62 -11.04 -10.99
C ALA A 33 36.41 -9.69 -11.68
N ALA A 34 35.31 -9.56 -12.40
CA ALA A 34 34.89 -8.31 -13.02
C ALA A 34 34.41 -7.33 -11.93
N ILE A 35 34.96 -6.12 -11.90
CA ILE A 35 34.47 -5.07 -11.01
C ILE A 35 33.15 -4.54 -11.61
N PRO A 36 32.03 -4.59 -10.86
CA PRO A 36 30.75 -4.10 -11.37
C PRO A 36 30.84 -2.60 -11.60
N VAL A 37 30.66 -2.18 -12.86
CA VAL A 37 30.50 -0.77 -13.23
C VAL A 37 29.05 -0.54 -13.61
N ASN A 38 28.50 0.63 -13.29
CA ASN A 38 27.16 0.98 -13.74
C ASN A 38 27.17 1.23 -15.25
N ASN A 39 26.76 0.22 -16.01
CA ASN A 39 26.75 0.28 -17.47
C ASN A 39 25.33 0.52 -17.98
N ALA A 40 24.92 1.78 -18.06
CA ALA A 40 23.60 2.12 -18.58
C ALA A 40 23.58 1.87 -20.09
N SER A 41 23.04 0.72 -20.50
CA SER A 41 22.85 0.42 -21.92
C SER A 41 21.85 1.41 -22.54
N PHE A 42 22.05 1.78 -23.81
CA PHE A 42 21.09 2.62 -24.52
C PHE A 42 19.76 1.90 -24.84
N GLU A 43 19.69 0.60 -24.58
CA GLU A 43 18.58 -0.30 -24.91
C GLU A 43 17.40 -0.19 -23.92
N GLU A 44 17.61 0.29 -22.69
CA GLU A 44 16.55 0.40 -21.68
C GLU A 44 15.72 1.69 -21.79
N ASN A 45 16.17 2.66 -22.59
CA ASN A 45 15.40 3.84 -22.91
C ASN A 45 14.62 3.62 -24.20
N ALA A 46 13.37 3.19 -24.08
CA ALA A 46 12.40 3.31 -25.17
C ALA A 46 12.19 4.80 -25.50
N LEU A 47 13.02 5.34 -26.39
CA LEU A 47 12.90 6.71 -26.87
C LEU A 47 11.55 6.82 -27.60
N ALA A 48 10.61 7.59 -27.03
CA ALA A 48 9.23 7.70 -27.53
C ALA A 48 9.19 7.97 -29.06
N ASP A 49 8.25 7.33 -29.75
CA ASP A 49 8.07 7.36 -31.22
C ASP A 49 8.14 8.79 -31.82
N PHE A 50 9.25 9.14 -32.47
CA PHE A 50 9.47 10.46 -33.09
C PHE A 50 9.21 10.44 -34.60
N THR A 51 7.95 10.33 -35.02
CA THR A 51 7.55 10.52 -36.43
C THR A 51 7.59 11.99 -36.91
N THR A 52 7.88 12.97 -36.03
CA THR A 52 7.78 14.40 -36.37
C THR A 52 9.03 15.27 -36.11
N ASN A 53 10.08 14.77 -35.42
CA ASN A 53 11.37 15.48 -35.29
C ASN A 53 12.54 14.51 -34.93
N PRO A 54 13.44 14.15 -35.86
CA PRO A 54 14.48 13.12 -35.64
C PRO A 54 15.66 13.55 -34.75
N TRP A 55 15.55 14.64 -34.00
CA TRP A 55 16.58 15.16 -33.07
C TRP A 55 15.93 15.73 -31.80
N ALA A 56 14.87 15.09 -31.33
CA ALA A 56 14.21 15.45 -30.08
C ALA A 56 15.05 15.01 -28.87
N ASN A 57 15.17 15.92 -27.92
CA ASN A 57 16.02 15.90 -26.74
C ASN A 57 15.81 14.64 -25.86
N ALA A 58 16.76 13.71 -25.85
CA ALA A 58 16.75 12.56 -24.94
C ALA A 58 18.18 12.13 -24.59
N ILE A 59 18.68 12.61 -23.46
CA ILE A 59 19.90 12.08 -22.84
C ILE A 59 19.53 10.74 -22.20
N PRO A 60 20.29 9.66 -22.41
CA PRO A 60 20.01 8.38 -21.76
C PRO A 60 20.03 8.49 -20.22
N ASN A 61 19.21 7.70 -19.53
CA ASN A 61 19.21 7.67 -18.06
C ASN A 61 20.60 7.30 -17.55
N GLY A 62 21.10 8.02 -16.54
CA GLY A 62 22.46 7.83 -16.01
C GLY A 62 23.56 8.56 -16.78
N TRP A 63 23.27 9.17 -17.93
CA TRP A 63 24.22 9.99 -18.68
C TRP A 63 23.95 11.48 -18.48
N ASN A 64 25.01 12.28 -18.53
CA ASN A 64 25.01 13.72 -18.28
C ASN A 64 25.53 14.51 -19.48
N SER A 65 25.00 15.72 -19.66
CA SER A 65 25.52 16.78 -20.54
C SER A 65 25.44 18.12 -19.79
N GLN A 66 26.37 19.06 -19.95
CA GLN A 66 26.34 20.26 -19.12
C GLN A 66 25.26 21.26 -19.60
N GLY A 67 24.36 21.64 -18.69
CA GLY A 67 23.26 22.55 -19.01
C GLY A 67 22.12 22.65 -17.99
N GLY A 68 22.41 22.57 -16.69
CA GLY A 68 21.47 22.91 -15.60
C GLY A 68 21.36 21.83 -14.51
N VAL A 69 22.14 21.95 -13.43
CA VAL A 69 22.24 20.97 -12.33
C VAL A 69 21.51 21.47 -11.09
N PRO A 70 20.83 20.61 -10.33
CA PRO A 70 21.31 20.26 -8.96
C PRO A 70 21.25 18.72 -8.72
N GLY A 71 22.20 18.00 -8.08
CA GLY A 71 23.40 18.33 -7.32
C GLY A 71 24.63 17.49 -7.75
N THR A 72 25.80 18.06 -7.46
CA THR A 72 27.14 17.85 -8.06
C THR A 72 27.87 16.54 -7.68
N PRO A 73 28.89 16.14 -8.46
CA PRO A 73 30.27 16.65 -8.29
C PRO A 73 30.74 17.40 -9.56
N GLY A 74 31.45 18.53 -9.56
CA GLY A 74 32.07 19.40 -8.55
C GLY A 74 32.53 20.69 -9.27
N PRO A 75 33.24 21.61 -8.58
CA PRO A 75 33.53 22.96 -9.06
C PRO A 75 34.65 22.95 -10.11
N ALA A 76 34.38 23.51 -11.29
CA ALA A 76 35.29 23.69 -12.43
C ALA A 76 35.36 22.54 -13.47
N ALA A 77 34.22 22.21 -14.07
CA ALA A 77 34.23 21.87 -15.50
C ALA A 77 34.62 23.13 -16.32
N PRO A 78 35.48 23.01 -17.34
CA PRO A 78 36.29 24.13 -17.81
C PRO A 78 35.51 25.10 -18.71
N THR A 79 35.61 26.39 -18.39
CA THR A 79 35.18 27.51 -19.24
C THR A 79 36.39 28.19 -19.90
N VAL A 80 36.33 28.24 -21.25
CA VAL A 80 36.97 29.11 -22.27
C VAL A 80 38.27 29.91 -21.95
N ASP A 81 39.25 29.88 -22.88
CA ASP A 81 40.15 31.02 -23.14
C ASP A 81 40.23 31.41 -24.65
N GLY A 82 39.63 32.57 -24.96
CA GLY A 82 40.19 33.68 -25.75
C GLY A 82 40.63 33.56 -27.22
N ALA A 83 40.99 32.39 -27.77
CA ALA A 83 41.83 32.36 -28.99
C ALA A 83 41.42 31.46 -30.18
N ASN A 84 40.20 30.94 -30.24
CA ASN A 84 39.62 30.32 -31.46
C ASN A 84 40.49 29.26 -32.20
N ASN A 85 40.58 28.01 -31.71
CA ASN A 85 40.64 26.82 -32.59
C ASN A 85 40.50 25.49 -31.82
N ASN A 86 39.52 24.67 -32.24
CA ASN A 86 39.08 23.35 -31.74
C ASN A 86 38.05 23.40 -30.57
N TYR A 87 36.81 23.78 -30.91
CA TYR A 87 35.67 23.83 -29.99
C TYR A 87 34.85 22.53 -30.03
N PHE A 88 34.66 21.87 -28.87
CA PHE A 88 33.43 21.10 -28.61
C PHE A 88 32.35 22.13 -28.25
N LEU A 89 31.19 22.08 -28.92
CA LEU A 89 30.09 23.02 -28.74
C LEU A 89 28.91 22.21 -28.24
N GLU A 90 28.54 22.42 -26.97
CA GLU A 90 27.34 21.87 -26.37
C GLU A 90 26.11 22.42 -27.09
N PHE A 91 25.34 21.51 -27.68
CA PHE A 91 24.06 21.83 -28.30
C PHE A 91 23.07 20.79 -27.80
N HIS A 92 22.19 21.15 -26.86
CA HIS A 92 21.18 20.23 -26.34
C HIS A 92 20.24 19.67 -27.45
N ASN A 93 20.20 20.36 -28.60
CA ASN A 93 19.49 20.00 -29.84
C ASN A 93 20.32 19.11 -30.80
N ALA A 94 21.47 18.60 -30.34
CA ALA A 94 22.40 17.76 -31.10
C ALA A 94 22.37 16.27 -30.71
N ILE A 95 21.46 15.86 -29.84
CA ILE A 95 21.33 14.49 -29.35
C ILE A 95 19.98 13.92 -29.82
N GLY A 96 19.95 12.76 -30.46
CA GLY A 96 18.68 12.14 -30.87
C GLY A 96 18.79 10.82 -31.64
N ALA A 97 17.65 10.11 -31.73
CA ALA A 97 17.49 8.90 -32.52
C ALA A 97 17.44 9.25 -34.02
N SER A 98 18.50 8.95 -34.76
CA SER A 98 18.51 9.15 -36.21
C SER A 98 17.52 8.20 -36.87
N GLY A 99 16.41 8.75 -37.36
CA GLY A 99 15.34 8.02 -38.06
C GLY A 99 15.87 7.06 -39.13
N GLY A 100 15.76 5.76 -38.84
CA GLY A 100 16.03 4.68 -39.78
C GLY A 100 16.71 3.43 -39.21
N ASP A 101 17.33 3.48 -38.01
CA ASP A 101 18.19 2.39 -37.51
C ASP A 101 17.71 1.73 -36.19
N GLY A 102 16.51 2.06 -35.70
CA GLY A 102 15.90 1.46 -34.50
C GLY A 102 16.03 2.32 -33.24
N LEU A 103 15.24 1.99 -32.22
CA LEU A 103 15.06 2.77 -30.98
C LEU A 103 16.29 2.80 -30.06
N ASN A 104 17.32 1.99 -30.36
CA ASN A 104 18.36 1.64 -29.39
C ASN A 104 19.74 2.28 -29.68
N ASN A 105 19.81 3.26 -30.59
CA ASN A 105 21.07 3.90 -30.97
C ASN A 105 21.09 5.37 -30.56
N LEU A 106 22.26 5.87 -30.12
CA LEU A 106 22.45 7.26 -29.73
C LEU A 106 23.17 8.07 -30.82
N GLY A 107 22.50 9.08 -31.39
CA GLY A 107 23.13 10.03 -32.31
C GLY A 107 23.66 11.28 -31.61
N LEU A 108 24.92 11.64 -31.88
CA LEU A 108 25.57 12.89 -31.46
C LEU A 108 25.99 13.71 -32.69
N ARG A 109 25.62 15.00 -32.76
CA ARG A 109 26.14 15.88 -33.83
C ARG A 109 27.58 16.30 -33.59
N SER A 110 28.22 16.76 -34.65
CA SER A 110 29.56 17.35 -34.62
C SER A 110 29.72 18.30 -33.43
N ASN A 111 30.79 18.10 -32.68
CA ASN A 111 31.21 18.84 -31.49
C ASN A 111 30.38 18.59 -30.21
N ALA A 112 29.43 17.65 -30.20
CA ALA A 112 28.68 17.25 -29.01
C ALA A 112 29.35 16.07 -28.26
N TYR A 113 29.16 16.01 -26.94
CA TYR A 113 29.60 14.91 -26.08
C TYR A 113 28.65 14.70 -24.90
N ILE A 114 28.70 13.50 -24.31
CA ILE A 114 28.04 13.16 -23.04
C ILE A 114 28.97 12.27 -22.20
N TYR A 115 28.69 12.17 -20.92
CA TYR A 115 29.46 11.35 -19.99
C TYR A 115 28.59 10.65 -18.94
N GLN A 116 29.10 9.57 -18.36
CA GLN A 116 28.50 8.84 -17.25
C GLN A 116 29.53 8.67 -16.15
N ASP A 117 29.12 8.91 -14.90
CA ASP A 117 29.88 8.47 -13.72
C ASP A 117 29.50 7.02 -13.43
N LEU A 118 30.49 6.12 -13.41
CA LEU A 118 30.27 4.70 -13.18
C LEU A 118 30.06 4.36 -11.68
N GLY A 119 30.25 5.33 -10.78
CA GLY A 119 30.03 5.19 -9.34
C GLY A 119 31.09 4.37 -8.62
N VAL A 120 32.24 4.12 -9.26
CA VAL A 120 33.35 3.34 -8.71
C VAL A 120 34.65 4.13 -8.78
N LEU A 121 35.43 4.09 -7.71
CA LEU A 121 36.78 4.67 -7.66
C LEU A 121 37.73 3.95 -8.61
N PHE A 122 38.75 4.66 -9.10
CA PHE A 122 39.87 3.98 -9.76
C PHE A 122 40.51 3.00 -8.78
N GLN A 123 40.70 1.77 -9.24
CA GLN A 123 41.30 0.70 -8.48
C GLN A 123 42.78 0.58 -8.87
N PRO A 124 43.70 0.48 -7.91
CA PRO A 124 45.10 0.25 -8.21
C PRO A 124 45.28 -1.08 -8.93
N ASN A 125 46.34 -1.16 -9.74
CA ASN A 125 46.72 -2.36 -10.48
C ASN A 125 45.54 -3.01 -11.22
N THR A 126 44.70 -2.25 -11.92
CA THR A 126 43.46 -2.74 -12.55
C THR A 126 43.46 -2.45 -14.04
N THR A 127 42.93 -3.39 -14.81
CA THR A 127 42.74 -3.26 -16.25
C THR A 127 41.28 -2.93 -16.54
N TYR A 128 41.01 -1.74 -17.07
CA TYR A 128 39.71 -1.30 -17.56
C TYR A 128 39.62 -1.53 -19.07
N THR A 129 38.58 -2.21 -19.55
CA THR A 129 38.31 -2.50 -20.96
C THR A 129 37.01 -1.82 -21.36
N VAL A 130 37.07 -0.91 -22.32
CA VAL A 130 35.91 -0.19 -22.86
C VAL A 130 35.58 -0.76 -24.23
N ASP A 131 34.37 -1.32 -24.42
CA ASP A 131 33.85 -1.76 -25.70
C ASP A 131 32.78 -0.78 -26.20
N ILE A 132 32.83 -0.45 -27.50
CA ILE A 132 31.91 0.50 -28.12
C ILE A 132 31.71 0.23 -29.61
N MET A 133 30.45 0.30 -30.08
CA MET A 133 30.12 0.32 -31.50
C MET A 133 29.82 1.74 -31.99
N VAL A 134 30.38 2.09 -33.15
CA VAL A 134 30.31 3.47 -33.68
C VAL A 134 30.01 3.50 -35.19
N ASN A 135 29.22 4.49 -35.61
CA ASN A 135 29.06 5.01 -36.98
C ASN A 135 28.33 4.13 -38.02
N ARG A 136 27.14 3.63 -37.71
CA ARG A 136 26.34 2.76 -38.59
C ARG A 136 25.87 3.38 -39.94
N ARG A 137 25.91 4.72 -40.12
CA ARG A 137 25.44 5.42 -41.35
C ARG A 137 26.18 6.71 -41.78
N GLY A 138 27.36 7.02 -41.25
CA GLY A 138 28.07 8.26 -41.60
C GLY A 138 28.79 8.21 -42.95
N GLY A 139 28.70 9.30 -43.75
CA GLY A 139 29.64 9.50 -44.86
C GLY A 139 31.09 9.54 -44.36
N ALA A 140 32.07 9.25 -45.22
CA ALA A 140 33.49 9.00 -44.90
C ALA A 140 34.25 10.08 -44.09
N ASN A 141 33.61 11.16 -43.64
CA ASN A 141 34.20 12.30 -42.92
C ASN A 141 33.65 12.47 -41.49
N ASN A 142 32.84 11.53 -40.98
CA ASN A 142 32.34 11.58 -39.60
C ASN A 142 33.36 10.94 -38.63
N VAL A 143 33.81 11.67 -37.61
CA VAL A 143 34.83 11.25 -36.64
C VAL A 143 34.28 11.37 -35.23
N GLY A 144 34.31 10.28 -34.46
CA GLY A 144 33.94 10.23 -33.04
C GLY A 144 35.15 10.03 -32.12
N TYR A 145 34.90 10.00 -30.82
CA TYR A 145 35.87 9.65 -29.77
C TYR A 145 35.17 8.98 -28.58
N PHE A 146 35.96 8.25 -27.79
CA PHE A 146 35.55 7.70 -26.49
C PHE A 146 36.77 7.62 -25.55
N GLY A 147 36.53 7.60 -24.24
CA GLY A 147 37.58 7.60 -23.22
C GLY A 147 37.05 7.38 -21.81
N ILE A 148 37.96 7.05 -20.88
CA ILE A 148 37.69 7.14 -19.43
C ILE A 148 38.55 8.24 -18.80
N ALA A 149 38.02 8.87 -17.76
CA ALA A 149 38.64 9.99 -17.05
C ALA A 149 38.38 9.91 -15.53
N ASP A 150 39.11 10.71 -14.76
CA ASP A 150 38.87 10.91 -13.33
C ASP A 150 37.82 12.00 -13.12
N SER A 151 36.82 11.73 -12.27
CA SER A 151 35.81 12.70 -11.83
C SER A 151 36.36 13.99 -11.22
N THR A 152 37.60 13.99 -10.71
CA THR A 152 38.26 15.21 -10.20
C THR A 152 39.03 15.99 -11.27
N ALA A 153 39.13 15.46 -12.49
CA ALA A 153 39.85 16.10 -13.58
C ALA A 153 39.14 17.38 -14.05
N THR A 154 39.91 18.46 -14.16
CA THR A 154 39.40 19.80 -14.50
C THR A 154 39.16 19.99 -16.01
N LEU A 155 39.56 19.06 -16.88
CA LEU A 155 39.32 19.13 -18.33
C LEU A 155 39.39 17.76 -19.00
N LEU A 156 38.27 17.24 -19.52
CA LEU A 156 38.30 16.09 -20.44
C LEU A 156 39.14 16.47 -21.67
N GLY A 157 40.33 15.89 -21.85
CA GLY A 157 41.36 16.29 -22.83
C GLY A 157 40.90 16.44 -24.30
N THR A 158 41.77 17.01 -25.16
CA THR A 158 41.46 17.20 -26.60
C THR A 158 41.47 15.87 -27.36
N PRO A 159 40.39 15.50 -28.09
CA PRO A 159 40.39 14.33 -28.96
C PRO A 159 41.46 14.43 -30.03
N GLY A 160 42.41 13.50 -29.99
CA GLY A 160 43.57 13.45 -30.88
C GLY A 160 44.93 13.37 -30.16
N ALA A 161 44.95 13.38 -28.83
CA ALA A 161 46.17 13.25 -28.04
C ALA A 161 46.50 11.77 -27.74
N THR A 162 47.45 11.23 -28.52
CA THR A 162 48.41 10.16 -28.19
C THR A 162 47.92 8.74 -27.80
N ASN A 163 48.41 7.77 -28.57
CA ASN A 163 48.33 6.33 -28.30
C ASN A 163 49.27 5.93 -27.13
N SER A 164 48.82 6.02 -25.87
CA SER A 164 49.49 5.34 -24.76
C SER A 164 48.49 4.51 -23.97
N SER A 165 48.76 3.22 -23.85
CA SER A 165 47.93 2.20 -23.17
C SER A 165 48.03 2.20 -21.63
N ALA A 166 48.49 3.29 -21.01
CA ALA A 166 48.71 3.38 -19.56
C ALA A 166 48.12 4.69 -19.03
N ILE A 167 47.21 4.64 -18.04
CA ILE A 167 46.60 5.84 -17.45
C ILE A 167 47.66 6.54 -16.56
N GLY A 168 48.06 7.75 -16.93
CA GLY A 168 48.85 8.63 -16.07
C GLY A 168 47.94 9.54 -15.23
N THR A 169 48.51 10.49 -14.50
CA THR A 169 47.76 11.53 -13.74
C THR A 169 47.06 12.57 -14.64
N SER A 170 46.71 12.22 -15.88
CA SER A 170 46.09 13.10 -16.89
C SER A 170 45.15 12.31 -17.81
N ASP A 171 44.01 12.89 -18.16
CA ASP A 171 42.91 12.27 -18.91
C ASP A 171 43.31 11.66 -20.27
N GLN A 172 42.68 10.54 -20.63
CA GLN A 172 43.01 9.77 -21.85
C GLN A 172 41.79 9.58 -22.75
N PHE A 173 41.82 10.18 -23.93
CA PHE A 173 40.75 10.10 -24.94
C PHE A 173 41.29 9.55 -26.26
N PHE A 174 40.64 8.52 -26.81
CA PHE A 174 40.98 7.97 -28.12
C PHE A 174 40.18 8.68 -29.22
N ALA A 175 40.90 9.29 -30.19
CA ALA A 175 40.29 9.78 -31.42
C ALA A 175 40.10 8.64 -32.42
N VAL A 176 38.91 8.55 -32.99
CA VAL A 176 38.49 7.39 -33.77
C VAL A 176 38.25 7.82 -35.22
N SER A 177 39.35 8.03 -35.97
CA SER A 177 39.30 8.78 -37.24
C SER A 177 39.14 7.94 -38.52
N SER A 178 38.76 6.66 -38.48
CA SER A 178 38.38 5.90 -39.71
C SER A 178 37.83 4.50 -39.43
N LEU A 179 36.69 4.36 -38.75
CA LEU A 179 36.17 3.02 -38.44
C LEU A 179 35.18 2.45 -39.46
N ASP A 180 35.27 1.13 -39.59
CA ASP A 180 34.35 0.24 -40.28
C ASP A 180 33.02 0.18 -39.49
N PRO A 181 31.86 0.50 -40.10
CA PRO A 181 30.53 0.49 -39.46
C PRO A 181 30.06 -0.85 -38.86
N ALA A 182 30.91 -1.90 -38.88
CA ALA A 182 30.55 -3.27 -38.56
C ALA A 182 31.49 -3.99 -37.57
N ALA A 183 32.49 -3.32 -36.98
CA ALA A 183 33.37 -3.92 -35.97
C ALA A 183 33.30 -3.17 -34.63
N GLY A 184 33.05 -3.90 -33.53
CA GLY A 184 33.17 -3.38 -32.17
C GLY A 184 34.59 -2.87 -31.90
N ASN A 185 34.71 -1.80 -31.13
CA ASN A 185 35.96 -1.10 -30.85
C ASN A 185 36.28 -1.23 -29.39
N VAL A 186 37.33 -1.97 -29.09
CA VAL A 186 37.77 -2.23 -27.72
C VAL A 186 39.02 -1.41 -27.42
N ALA A 187 38.99 -0.65 -26.32
CA ALA A 187 40.15 0.03 -25.75
C ALA A 187 40.45 -0.51 -24.35
N THR A 188 41.72 -0.65 -24.01
CA THR A 188 42.15 -1.13 -22.69
C THR A 188 43.02 -0.07 -22.01
N TYR A 189 42.76 0.16 -20.73
CA TYR A 189 43.47 1.09 -19.85
C TYR A 189 43.96 0.34 -18.62
N ILE A 190 45.21 0.54 -18.23
CA ILE A 190 45.81 -0.17 -17.09
C ILE A 190 46.27 0.86 -16.05
N THR A 191 45.86 0.68 -14.80
CA THR A 191 46.35 1.44 -13.64
C THR A 191 47.54 0.75 -12.97
N GLY A 192 48.40 1.53 -12.31
CA GLY A 192 49.47 1.02 -11.44
C GLY A 192 49.06 1.05 -9.96
N ALA A 193 50.02 0.89 -9.04
CA ALA A 193 49.77 0.91 -7.60
C ALA A 193 49.19 2.25 -7.09
N THR A 194 49.50 3.35 -7.75
CA THR A 194 48.92 4.67 -7.45
C THR A 194 47.87 5.01 -8.50
N VAL A 195 46.70 5.46 -8.02
CA VAL A 195 45.56 5.83 -8.86
C VAL A 195 44.99 7.20 -8.50
N PRO A 196 44.25 7.84 -9.43
CA PRO A 196 43.49 9.05 -9.10
C PRO A 196 42.44 8.78 -8.02
N ALA A 197 42.15 9.78 -7.19
CA ALA A 197 41.26 9.65 -6.04
C ALA A 197 39.75 9.72 -6.37
N GLY A 198 39.38 10.03 -7.61
CA GLY A 198 37.97 10.13 -7.99
C GLY A 198 37.42 8.91 -8.73
N ASN A 199 36.13 9.01 -9.05
CA ASN A 199 35.39 7.99 -9.78
C ASN A 199 35.84 7.86 -11.23
N VAL A 200 35.63 6.67 -11.80
CA VAL A 200 35.80 6.40 -13.22
C VAL A 200 34.64 7.03 -14.01
N ILE A 201 34.97 8.01 -14.85
CA ILE A 201 34.03 8.66 -15.78
C ILE A 201 34.19 8.06 -17.17
N LEU A 202 33.10 7.61 -17.79
CA LEU A 202 33.06 7.23 -19.20
C LEU A 202 32.53 8.39 -20.04
N ALA A 203 33.23 8.75 -21.12
CA ALA A 203 32.80 9.84 -22.00
C ALA A 203 32.90 9.49 -23.48
N ILE A 204 31.91 9.95 -24.27
CA ILE A 204 31.79 9.73 -25.71
C ILE A 204 31.41 11.05 -26.42
N GLY A 205 31.86 11.23 -27.67
CA GLY A 205 31.50 12.44 -28.42
C GLY A 205 31.90 12.46 -29.89
N ALA A 206 31.41 13.45 -30.62
CA ALA A 206 31.65 13.61 -32.05
C ALA A 206 32.58 14.81 -32.33
N THR A 207 33.67 14.60 -33.08
CA THR A 207 34.60 15.66 -33.48
C THR A 207 34.22 16.29 -34.82
N THR A 208 33.87 15.48 -35.83
CA THR A 208 33.39 15.99 -37.12
C THR A 208 32.19 15.19 -37.59
N GLY A 209 31.16 15.87 -38.12
CA GLY A 209 29.95 15.19 -38.61
C GLY A 209 29.13 14.52 -37.50
N ASN A 210 28.03 13.87 -37.86
CA ASN A 210 27.16 13.21 -36.89
C ASN A 210 27.59 11.76 -36.67
N VAL A 211 27.77 11.35 -35.42
CA VAL A 211 28.24 10.01 -35.03
C VAL A 211 27.09 9.29 -34.32
N VAL A 212 26.97 7.99 -34.56
CA VAL A 212 25.98 7.13 -33.89
C VAL A 212 26.73 6.10 -33.05
N TYR A 213 26.32 5.94 -31.80
CA TYR A 213 26.89 5.00 -30.83
C TYR A 213 25.89 3.90 -30.48
N ASP A 214 26.42 2.70 -30.23
CA ASP A 214 25.71 1.49 -29.83
C ASP A 214 26.64 0.63 -28.94
N LEU A 215 26.07 -0.29 -28.14
CA LEU A 215 26.77 -1.27 -27.29
C LEU A 215 28.00 -0.70 -26.57
N VAL A 216 27.76 0.27 -25.68
CA VAL A 216 28.79 0.83 -24.81
C VAL A 216 28.92 -0.04 -23.56
N SER A 217 30.12 -0.52 -23.26
CA SER A 217 30.43 -1.19 -21.99
C SER A 217 31.82 -0.87 -21.46
N VAL A 218 31.96 -0.97 -20.15
CA VAL A 218 33.25 -0.97 -19.46
C VAL A 218 33.32 -2.24 -18.60
N ASP A 219 34.45 -2.91 -18.61
CA ASP A 219 34.77 -4.03 -17.71
C ASP A 219 36.04 -3.68 -16.96
N ALA A 220 36.13 -3.94 -15.66
CA ALA A 220 37.39 -3.79 -14.91
C ALA A 220 37.86 -5.14 -14.36
N THR A 221 39.16 -5.40 -14.43
CA THR A 221 39.77 -6.65 -13.96
C THR A 221 41.02 -6.34 -13.13
N SER A 222 41.05 -6.77 -11.86
CA SER A 222 42.21 -6.58 -10.99
C SER A 222 43.44 -7.37 -11.46
N ASN A 223 44.61 -6.75 -11.38
CA ASN A 223 45.92 -7.32 -11.71
C ASN A 223 46.74 -7.68 -10.45
N ILE A 224 46.12 -7.80 -9.27
CA ILE A 224 46.81 -8.25 -8.04
C ILE A 224 47.34 -9.67 -8.29
N PRO A 225 48.67 -9.90 -8.30
CA PRO A 225 49.22 -11.24 -8.37
C PRO A 225 48.92 -11.96 -7.05
N ASP A 226 48.17 -13.06 -7.13
CA ASP A 226 47.79 -13.89 -5.97
C ASP A 226 47.11 -13.09 -4.83
N PRO A 227 45.81 -12.77 -4.95
CA PRO A 227 45.09 -11.97 -3.96
C PRO A 227 45.02 -12.62 -2.56
N ASN A 228 45.19 -13.93 -2.45
CA ASN A 228 45.29 -14.62 -1.16
C ASN A 228 46.74 -14.92 -0.76
N GLY A 229 47.70 -14.37 -1.50
CA GLY A 229 49.11 -14.42 -1.18
C GLY A 229 49.48 -13.36 -0.16
N ASP A 230 50.75 -13.38 0.21
CA ASP A 230 51.40 -12.49 1.16
C ASP A 230 52.78 -12.18 0.53
N SER A 231 52.89 -11.01 -0.08
CA SER A 231 53.94 -10.73 -1.06
C SER A 231 55.27 -10.32 -0.42
N ASP A 232 55.25 -9.74 0.78
CA ASP A 232 56.43 -9.38 1.56
C ASP A 232 56.68 -10.32 2.77
N ASN A 233 55.75 -11.23 3.07
CA ASN A 233 55.82 -12.27 4.10
C ASN A 233 55.67 -11.75 5.54
N ASP A 234 54.86 -10.73 5.75
CA ASP A 234 54.57 -10.18 7.07
C ASP A 234 53.31 -10.79 7.72
N GLY A 235 52.50 -11.53 6.95
CA GLY A 235 51.28 -12.20 7.39
C GLY A 235 49.98 -11.52 6.95
N LEU A 236 50.06 -10.35 6.32
CA LEU A 236 48.93 -9.67 5.70
C LEU A 236 48.62 -10.27 4.32
N LEU A 237 47.35 -10.29 3.95
CA LEU A 237 46.91 -10.76 2.64
C LEU A 237 46.99 -9.63 1.62
N ASN A 238 47.58 -9.89 0.46
CA ASN A 238 47.72 -8.93 -0.63
C ASN A 238 46.40 -8.21 -0.99
N ALA A 239 45.27 -8.93 -0.96
CA ALA A 239 43.97 -8.32 -1.25
C ALA A 239 43.40 -7.49 -0.09
N TRP A 240 43.74 -7.82 1.15
CA TRP A 240 43.34 -7.06 2.34
C TRP A 240 44.10 -5.73 2.37
N GLU A 241 45.42 -5.78 2.23
CA GLU A 241 46.29 -4.60 2.18
C GLU A 241 45.86 -3.63 1.08
N VAL A 242 45.71 -4.13 -0.15
CA VAL A 242 45.26 -3.30 -1.28
C VAL A 242 43.84 -2.79 -1.09
N GLY A 243 42.97 -3.57 -0.41
CA GLY A 243 41.60 -3.19 -0.12
C GLY A 243 41.51 -1.96 0.78
N TYR A 244 42.42 -1.83 1.74
CA TYR A 244 42.51 -0.70 2.67
C TYR A 244 43.58 0.34 2.28
N GLY A 245 44.22 0.18 1.12
CA GLY A 245 45.16 1.16 0.56
C GLY A 245 46.59 1.05 1.06
N LEU A 246 46.95 -0.06 1.72
CA LEU A 246 48.31 -0.41 2.13
C LEU A 246 49.12 -0.99 0.95
N ASP A 247 50.45 -0.94 1.02
CA ASP A 247 51.35 -1.51 0.00
C ASP A 247 51.68 -2.99 0.30
N PRO A 248 51.17 -3.97 -0.49
CA PRO A 248 51.41 -5.41 -0.29
C PRO A 248 52.85 -5.88 -0.55
N ASN A 249 53.81 -4.95 -0.62
CA ASN A 249 55.23 -5.25 -0.80
C ASN A 249 56.09 -4.55 0.27
N SER A 250 55.49 -4.01 1.32
CA SER A 250 56.13 -3.25 2.38
C SER A 250 55.78 -3.77 3.78
N ASP A 251 56.68 -4.57 4.35
CA ASP A 251 56.57 -5.17 5.68
C ASP A 251 56.84 -4.19 6.86
N VAL A 252 56.76 -2.87 6.63
CA VAL A 252 57.22 -1.85 7.59
C VAL A 252 56.35 -0.60 7.62
N GLY A 253 56.31 0.04 8.80
CA GLY A 253 55.56 1.29 8.99
C GLY A 253 54.06 1.03 9.01
N ASP A 254 53.28 1.97 8.50
CA ASP A 254 51.82 1.87 8.45
C ASP A 254 51.36 0.75 7.51
N ASP A 255 52.20 0.33 6.55
CA ASP A 255 51.91 -0.77 5.62
C ASP A 255 52.14 -2.17 6.22
N GLY A 256 52.97 -2.29 7.26
CA GLY A 256 53.38 -3.60 7.78
C GLY A 256 52.41 -4.18 8.81
N ALA A 257 52.52 -5.48 9.08
CA ALA A 257 51.70 -6.22 10.05
C ALA A 257 51.66 -5.61 11.48
N ASP A 258 52.72 -4.93 11.92
CA ASP A 258 52.81 -4.23 13.22
C ASP A 258 52.37 -2.74 13.14
N GLY A 259 51.87 -2.28 11.99
CA GLY A 259 51.35 -0.92 11.78
C GLY A 259 50.02 -0.70 12.49
N ASP A 260 49.75 0.55 12.87
CA ASP A 260 48.55 1.03 13.58
C ASP A 260 48.27 2.44 13.03
N GLN A 261 47.60 2.51 11.88
CA GLN A 261 47.54 3.74 11.08
C GLN A 261 46.53 4.76 11.64
N ASP A 262 45.46 4.29 12.29
CA ASP A 262 44.41 5.12 12.88
C ASP A 262 44.60 5.37 14.39
N GLY A 263 45.47 4.62 15.07
CA GLY A 263 45.87 4.87 16.45
C GLY A 263 44.86 4.38 17.47
N ASP A 264 44.17 3.28 17.20
CA ASP A 264 43.20 2.66 18.08
C ASP A 264 43.84 1.63 19.05
N ASN A 265 45.12 1.30 18.83
CA ASN A 265 45.95 0.28 19.49
C ASN A 265 45.75 -1.17 19.03
N LEU A 266 45.13 -1.41 17.88
CA LEU A 266 45.23 -2.65 17.14
C LEU A 266 46.32 -2.55 16.06
N THR A 267 46.99 -3.66 15.82
CA THR A 267 47.90 -3.77 14.68
C THR A 267 47.14 -4.22 13.44
N ASN A 268 47.63 -3.87 12.24
CA ASN A 268 47.07 -4.33 10.96
C ASN A 268 46.79 -5.85 10.94
N LEU A 269 47.66 -6.66 11.57
CA LEU A 269 47.47 -8.11 11.65
C LEU A 269 46.32 -8.50 12.61
N GLU A 270 46.17 -7.80 13.72
CA GLU A 270 45.04 -7.97 14.65
C GLU A 270 43.74 -7.55 13.99
N GLU A 271 43.73 -6.43 13.26
CA GLU A 271 42.56 -5.94 12.54
C GLU A 271 42.17 -6.84 11.38
N GLN A 272 43.14 -7.36 10.61
CA GLN A 272 42.86 -8.40 9.61
C GLN A 272 42.19 -9.63 10.24
N THR A 273 42.54 -9.96 11.49
CA THR A 273 41.99 -11.10 12.21
C THR A 273 40.60 -10.81 12.78
N ALA A 274 40.39 -9.60 13.32
CA ALA A 274 39.12 -9.13 13.86
C ALA A 274 38.10 -8.81 12.76
N GLY A 275 38.57 -8.45 11.56
CA GLY A 275 37.74 -8.00 10.45
C GLY A 275 37.46 -6.50 10.45
N THR A 276 38.14 -5.75 11.31
CA THR A 276 38.05 -4.30 11.45
C THR A 276 38.83 -3.56 10.36
N ASN A 277 38.68 -2.24 10.30
CA ASN A 277 39.26 -1.41 9.26
C ASN A 277 40.53 -0.68 9.75
N PRO A 278 41.72 -0.99 9.20
CA PRO A 278 43.03 -0.42 9.60
C PRO A 278 43.24 1.06 9.31
N THR A 279 42.18 1.76 8.95
CA THR A 279 42.21 3.18 8.64
C THR A 279 41.10 3.97 9.37
N LEU A 280 40.29 3.30 10.20
CA LEU A 280 39.22 3.87 10.99
C LEU A 280 39.35 3.33 12.41
N ASP A 281 39.54 4.22 13.38
CA ASP A 281 39.74 3.82 14.77
C ASP A 281 38.48 3.29 15.47
N ASP A 282 37.36 3.25 14.75
CA ASP A 282 36.00 2.87 15.16
C ASP A 282 35.29 2.31 13.90
N SER A 283 35.23 0.99 13.78
CA SER A 283 34.80 0.29 12.57
C SER A 283 33.28 0.27 12.39
N ASP A 284 32.50 0.26 13.47
CA ASP A 284 31.04 0.21 13.44
C ASP A 284 30.34 1.52 13.81
N ASN A 285 31.10 2.54 14.21
CA ASN A 285 30.70 3.93 14.49
C ASN A 285 29.75 4.06 15.69
N ASP A 286 29.97 3.26 16.73
CA ASP A 286 29.21 3.32 18.00
C ASP A 286 29.82 4.32 19.01
N GLY A 287 31.06 4.77 18.77
CA GLY A 287 31.83 5.69 19.62
C GLY A 287 32.89 5.03 20.50
N LEU A 288 33.01 3.70 20.48
CA LEU A 288 34.15 2.94 21.00
C LEU A 288 35.24 2.83 19.92
N LYS A 289 36.41 2.40 20.36
CA LYS A 289 37.55 2.16 19.46
C LYS A 289 37.71 0.66 19.30
N ASP A 290 38.01 0.17 18.11
CA ASP A 290 38.12 -1.28 17.90
C ASP A 290 39.06 -1.96 18.92
N GLY A 291 40.18 -1.30 19.25
CA GLY A 291 41.13 -1.78 20.25
C GLY A 291 40.65 -1.87 21.71
N VAL A 292 39.49 -1.31 22.08
CA VAL A 292 38.88 -1.52 23.41
C VAL A 292 37.82 -2.63 23.41
N GLU A 293 37.44 -3.12 22.24
CA GLU A 293 36.32 -4.04 22.02
C GLU A 293 36.83 -5.44 21.69
N THR A 294 36.76 -6.34 22.67
CA THR A 294 37.46 -7.64 22.58
C THR A 294 36.60 -8.78 22.05
N GLY A 295 35.31 -8.55 21.80
CA GLY A 295 34.32 -9.56 21.38
C GLY A 295 34.10 -10.67 22.42
N GLY A 296 34.40 -10.38 23.69
CA GLY A 296 34.34 -11.34 24.80
C GLY A 296 32.94 -11.56 25.40
N GLY A 297 32.00 -10.66 25.13
CA GLY A 297 30.65 -10.62 25.72
C GLY A 297 30.67 -10.40 27.24
N THR A 298 31.70 -9.76 27.78
CA THR A 298 31.82 -9.52 29.22
C THR A 298 32.66 -8.28 29.48
N TRP A 299 32.02 -7.28 30.10
CA TRP A 299 32.69 -6.08 30.54
C TRP A 299 33.81 -6.35 31.54
N THR A 300 35.01 -5.87 31.23
CA THR A 300 36.17 -5.92 32.15
C THR A 300 36.58 -4.51 32.59
N SER A 301 36.65 -3.55 31.67
CA SER A 301 36.98 -2.15 31.95
C SER A 301 36.74 -1.26 30.72
N LEU A 302 36.91 0.07 30.84
CA LEU A 302 36.88 1.00 29.70
C LEU A 302 37.97 0.76 28.63
N ALA A 303 38.94 -0.12 28.89
CA ALA A 303 39.95 -0.52 27.91
C ALA A 303 39.74 -1.97 27.41
N ASP A 304 38.64 -2.60 27.82
CA ASP A 304 38.22 -3.97 27.48
C ASP A 304 36.73 -4.10 27.83
N THR A 305 35.90 -3.56 26.94
CA THR A 305 34.43 -3.46 27.09
C THR A 305 33.74 -4.81 26.86
N GLY A 306 34.41 -5.72 26.15
CA GLY A 306 33.87 -7.03 25.81
C GLY A 306 32.90 -7.02 24.63
N THR A 307 32.54 -5.84 24.11
CA THR A 307 31.69 -5.62 22.93
C THR A 307 32.39 -6.07 21.64
N ASP A 308 31.65 -6.21 20.55
CA ASP A 308 32.18 -6.66 19.25
C ASP A 308 32.40 -5.44 18.34
N PRO A 309 33.64 -5.13 17.90
CA PRO A 309 33.97 -3.91 17.14
C PRO A 309 33.33 -3.79 15.75
N LEU A 310 32.47 -4.74 15.39
CA LEU A 310 31.75 -4.79 14.13
C LEU A 310 30.22 -4.79 14.34
N ASN A 311 29.79 -4.63 15.59
CA ASN A 311 28.39 -4.64 15.99
C ASN A 311 28.13 -3.50 16.99
N PRO A 312 27.50 -2.40 16.55
CA PRO A 312 27.43 -1.17 17.33
C PRO A 312 26.44 -1.24 18.52
N ASP A 313 25.74 -2.36 18.71
CA ASP A 313 24.75 -2.62 19.76
C ASP A 313 24.89 -4.10 20.19
N GLY A 314 25.68 -4.33 21.24
CA GLY A 314 26.22 -5.61 21.65
C GLY A 314 25.20 -6.58 22.21
N ASP A 315 24.18 -6.08 22.91
CA ASP A 315 23.13 -6.89 23.53
C ASP A 315 21.74 -6.74 22.89
N GLY A 316 21.58 -5.80 21.96
CA GLY A 316 20.40 -5.63 21.13
C GLY A 316 19.26 -4.91 21.82
N ASP A 317 19.54 -4.05 22.79
CA ASP A 317 18.55 -3.27 23.54
C ASP A 317 18.16 -1.94 22.86
N GLY A 318 18.94 -1.52 21.85
CA GLY A 318 18.75 -0.29 21.08
C GLY A 318 19.67 0.88 21.50
N LEU A 319 20.51 0.72 22.50
CA LEU A 319 21.61 1.63 22.82
C LEU A 319 22.85 1.27 21.99
N LEU A 320 23.72 2.26 21.79
CA LEU A 320 25.03 2.02 21.19
C LEU A 320 26.02 1.65 22.29
N ASP A 321 26.89 0.68 22.04
CA ASP A 321 27.86 0.21 23.03
C ASP A 321 28.70 1.37 23.62
N GLY A 322 29.05 2.37 22.79
CA GLY A 322 29.77 3.58 23.20
C GLY A 322 29.03 4.58 24.09
N VAL A 323 27.71 4.52 24.22
CA VAL A 323 26.96 5.34 25.21
C VAL A 323 26.91 4.69 26.59
N GLU A 324 27.29 3.42 26.67
CA GLU A 324 27.22 2.60 27.87
C GLU A 324 28.63 2.41 28.45
N ASN A 325 28.76 2.57 29.77
CA ASN A 325 30.08 2.57 30.40
C ASN A 325 30.15 1.80 31.72
N ASN A 326 29.09 1.07 32.03
CA ASN A 326 28.93 0.22 33.21
C ASN A 326 29.35 0.94 34.51
N SER A 327 29.00 2.22 34.61
CA SER A 327 29.32 3.05 35.78
C SER A 327 28.24 2.99 36.86
N GLY A 328 27.03 2.51 36.51
CA GLY A 328 25.86 2.53 37.38
C GLY A 328 25.37 3.95 37.69
N VAL A 329 25.65 4.91 36.81
CA VAL A 329 25.27 6.31 36.97
C VAL A 329 24.68 6.83 35.67
N TYR A 330 23.36 6.93 35.65
CA TYR A 330 22.62 7.57 34.56
C TYR A 330 22.83 9.08 34.57
N VAL A 331 23.21 9.62 33.41
CA VAL A 331 23.34 11.08 33.19
C VAL A 331 22.31 11.55 32.17
N ASP A 332 22.29 10.91 31.00
CA ASP A 332 21.34 11.10 29.90
C ASP A 332 21.48 9.94 28.89
N GLU A 333 20.71 9.99 27.80
CA GLU A 333 20.72 9.02 26.69
C GLU A 333 22.09 8.79 26.01
N ASN A 334 23.06 9.69 26.16
CA ASN A 334 24.41 9.55 25.59
C ASN A 334 25.44 9.07 26.63
N GLN A 335 25.01 8.86 27.87
CA GLN A 335 25.84 8.33 28.94
C GLN A 335 24.92 7.66 29.98
N THR A 336 24.38 6.50 29.62
CA THR A 336 23.36 5.78 30.38
C THR A 336 23.91 5.13 31.64
N GLY A 337 25.19 4.76 31.62
CA GLY A 337 25.83 4.08 32.74
C GLY A 337 25.51 2.59 32.86
N SER A 338 24.64 2.07 31.99
CA SER A 338 24.31 0.66 31.80
C SER A 338 25.49 -0.15 31.24
N ASN A 339 25.32 -1.46 31.13
CA ASN A 339 26.32 -2.40 30.66
C ASN A 339 26.01 -2.84 29.22
N PRO A 340 26.90 -2.58 28.24
CA PRO A 340 26.65 -2.87 26.80
C PRO A 340 26.65 -4.35 26.40
N ASN A 341 26.54 -5.24 27.39
CA ASN A 341 26.50 -6.68 27.18
C ASN A 341 25.33 -7.32 27.93
N GLU A 342 24.44 -6.52 28.51
CA GLU A 342 23.31 -6.92 29.33
C GLU A 342 22.08 -6.07 28.99
N LEU A 343 21.18 -6.64 28.18
CA LEU A 343 19.88 -6.06 27.78
C LEU A 343 19.06 -5.38 28.90
N ASP A 344 19.28 -5.78 30.16
CA ASP A 344 18.59 -5.31 31.36
C ASP A 344 19.64 -5.34 32.50
N THR A 345 20.26 -4.19 32.76
CA THR A 345 21.40 -4.04 33.67
C THR A 345 21.00 -4.22 35.14
N ASP A 346 19.82 -3.76 35.54
CA ASP A 346 19.39 -3.77 36.94
C ASP A 346 18.49 -4.96 37.33
N GLY A 347 18.03 -5.71 36.33
CA GLY A 347 17.35 -6.99 36.43
C GLY A 347 15.87 -6.89 36.79
N ASP A 348 15.17 -5.83 36.38
CA ASP A 348 13.76 -5.62 36.69
C ASP A 348 12.80 -6.04 35.56
N SER A 349 13.32 -6.51 34.42
CA SER A 349 12.61 -6.93 33.21
C SER A 349 12.26 -5.82 32.21
N LEU A 350 12.71 -4.58 32.44
CA LEU A 350 12.72 -3.51 31.44
C LEU A 350 14.08 -3.50 30.72
N PRO A 351 14.11 -3.32 29.38
CA PRO A 351 15.38 -3.17 28.68
C PRO A 351 16.01 -1.78 28.86
N ASP A 352 17.33 -1.71 29.00
CA ASP A 352 18.04 -0.46 29.30
C ASP A 352 17.76 0.64 28.25
N GLY A 353 17.74 0.27 26.97
CA GLY A 353 17.41 1.18 25.86
C GLY A 353 15.98 1.70 25.88
N TRP A 354 15.00 0.92 26.34
CA TRP A 354 13.63 1.41 26.52
C TRP A 354 13.58 2.40 27.69
N GLU A 355 14.21 2.09 28.80
CA GLU A 355 14.26 2.96 29.97
C GLU A 355 14.91 4.30 29.63
N ALA A 356 16.11 4.26 29.04
CA ALA A 356 16.87 5.46 28.69
C ALA A 356 16.11 6.37 27.72
N THR A 357 15.41 5.79 26.73
CA THR A 357 14.59 6.55 25.76
C THR A 357 13.40 7.23 26.43
N ASN A 358 12.85 6.62 27.48
CA ASN A 358 11.71 7.14 28.23
C ASN A 358 12.13 7.95 29.48
N GLY A 359 13.42 8.26 29.63
CA GLY A 359 13.93 9.05 30.76
C GLY A 359 13.87 8.31 32.11
N ILE A 360 13.75 7.00 32.08
CA ILE A 360 13.87 6.07 33.20
C ILE A 360 15.36 5.69 33.34
N ASP A 361 15.84 5.53 34.58
CA ASP A 361 17.24 5.19 34.86
C ASP A 361 17.45 3.66 34.77
N PRO A 362 18.18 3.14 33.76
CA PRO A 362 18.37 1.69 33.55
C PRO A 362 19.25 0.99 34.59
N ASN A 363 19.67 1.72 35.63
CA ASN A 363 20.49 1.20 36.72
C ASN A 363 19.73 1.17 38.05
N ASP A 364 18.42 1.40 38.03
CA ASP A 364 17.56 1.52 39.22
C ASP A 364 16.21 0.82 39.11
N ASN A 365 16.18 -0.45 39.54
CA ASN A 365 15.00 -1.32 39.62
C ASN A 365 13.88 -0.89 40.62
N GLY A 366 13.68 0.40 40.83
CA GLY A 366 12.77 0.96 41.81
C GLY A 366 13.34 1.05 43.23
N GLY A 367 14.61 0.69 43.42
CA GLY A 367 15.28 0.64 44.71
C GLY A 367 15.65 2.01 45.28
N VAL A 368 15.96 2.97 44.41
CA VAL A 368 16.33 4.36 44.73
C VAL A 368 15.17 5.30 44.45
N ASP A 369 14.63 5.31 43.24
CA ASP A 369 13.38 5.96 42.86
C ASP A 369 12.39 4.92 42.32
N VAL A 370 11.25 4.80 42.98
CA VAL A 370 10.22 3.82 42.61
C VAL A 370 9.68 4.01 41.20
N LYS A 371 9.85 5.21 40.61
CA LYS A 371 9.43 5.50 39.25
C LYS A 371 10.28 4.82 38.18
N ASN A 372 11.49 4.39 38.54
CA ASN A 372 12.38 3.77 37.57
C ASN A 372 12.13 2.27 37.42
N GLY A 373 11.61 1.61 38.46
CA GLY A 373 11.41 0.15 38.40
C GLY A 373 10.23 -0.30 37.54
N ASP A 374 10.15 -1.61 37.30
CA ASP A 374 9.06 -2.32 36.61
C ASP A 374 7.64 -1.97 37.09
N LEU A 375 7.47 -1.74 38.41
CA LEU A 375 6.22 -1.32 39.05
C LEU A 375 6.09 0.20 39.23
N GLY A 376 6.99 0.98 38.65
CA GLY A 376 6.95 2.43 38.60
C GLY A 376 5.77 2.93 37.77
N ASP A 377 5.27 4.10 38.12
CA ASP A 377 4.14 4.79 37.48
C ASP A 377 4.49 6.29 37.48
N PRO A 378 5.29 6.75 36.49
CA PRO A 378 5.87 8.09 36.50
C PRO A 378 4.83 9.21 36.29
N ASP A 379 3.77 8.99 35.54
CA ASP A 379 2.73 9.96 35.20
C ASP A 379 1.45 9.86 36.07
N ALA A 380 1.33 8.79 36.87
CA ALA A 380 0.25 8.52 37.82
C ALA A 380 -1.10 8.17 37.18
N ASP A 381 -1.09 7.45 36.07
CA ASP A 381 -2.26 7.01 35.31
C ASP A 381 -2.79 5.62 35.74
N THR A 382 -2.05 4.93 36.61
CA THR A 382 -2.27 3.57 37.13
C THR A 382 -1.82 2.39 36.24
N SER A 383 -1.19 2.68 35.10
CA SER A 383 -0.34 1.76 34.36
C SER A 383 1.05 1.73 35.01
N SER A 384 1.74 0.60 34.91
CA SER A 384 3.14 0.48 35.36
C SER A 384 4.09 0.46 34.18
N ASN A 385 5.35 0.84 34.38
CA ASN A 385 6.38 0.82 33.32
C ASN A 385 6.40 -0.52 32.55
N LEU A 386 6.26 -1.66 33.24
CA LEU A 386 6.21 -2.98 32.58
C LEU A 386 4.95 -3.19 31.74
N GLU A 387 3.83 -2.68 32.23
CA GLU A 387 2.55 -2.67 31.52
C GLU A 387 2.61 -1.79 30.27
N GLU A 388 3.24 -0.63 30.37
CA GLU A 388 3.42 0.33 29.29
C GLU A 388 4.40 -0.17 28.25
N PHE A 389 5.55 -0.73 28.67
CA PHE A 389 6.48 -1.43 27.79
C PHE A 389 5.78 -2.56 27.00
N THR A 390 4.88 -3.31 27.66
CA THR A 390 4.16 -4.41 27.02
C THR A 390 3.10 -3.93 26.03
N ARG A 391 2.43 -2.81 26.31
CA ARG A 391 1.37 -2.24 25.46
C ARG A 391 1.90 -1.26 24.40
N GLY A 392 3.10 -0.73 24.59
CA GLY A 392 3.71 0.26 23.70
C GLY A 392 3.24 1.70 23.96
N THR A 393 2.72 1.98 25.15
CA THR A 393 2.33 3.32 25.61
C THR A 393 3.52 4.09 26.19
N ASP A 394 3.40 5.41 26.37
CA ASP A 394 4.47 6.27 26.90
C ASP A 394 4.38 6.37 28.44
N PRO A 395 5.39 5.90 29.21
CA PRO A 395 5.39 5.95 30.67
C PRO A 395 5.40 7.35 31.29
N ASN A 396 5.46 8.39 30.46
CA ASN A 396 5.36 9.78 30.88
C ASN A 396 4.12 10.49 30.34
N ASP A 397 3.21 9.79 29.65
CA ASP A 397 1.98 10.32 29.11
C ASP A 397 0.77 9.48 29.52
N ASN A 398 -0.10 10.07 30.33
CA ASN A 398 -1.13 9.34 31.05
C ASN A 398 -2.34 8.92 30.19
N ASP A 399 -2.29 9.18 28.89
CA ASP A 399 -3.36 9.08 27.88
C ASP A 399 -2.67 9.13 26.50
N SER A 400 -2.13 8.00 26.07
CA SER A 400 -1.18 7.90 24.95
C SER A 400 -1.78 8.23 23.59
N ASP A 401 -3.10 8.14 23.43
CA ASP A 401 -3.81 8.43 22.19
C ASP A 401 -4.68 9.71 22.25
N ASP A 402 -4.67 10.43 23.38
CA ASP A 402 -5.37 11.71 23.61
C ASP A 402 -6.91 11.59 23.51
N ASP A 403 -7.47 10.43 23.86
CA ASP A 403 -8.90 10.14 23.73
C ASP A 403 -9.71 10.43 25.02
N THR A 404 -9.00 10.74 26.12
CA THR A 404 -9.48 11.04 27.49
C THR A 404 -9.72 9.86 28.42
N VAL A 405 -9.49 8.62 27.96
CA VAL A 405 -9.27 7.46 28.81
C VAL A 405 -7.79 7.46 29.25
N LEU A 406 -7.49 6.84 30.38
CA LEU A 406 -6.09 6.73 30.85
C LEU A 406 -5.57 5.37 30.44
N ASP A 407 -4.30 5.24 30.06
CA ASP A 407 -3.72 3.97 29.61
C ASP A 407 -3.92 2.85 30.65
N GLY A 408 -3.80 3.18 31.94
CA GLY A 408 -4.05 2.26 33.06
C GLY A 408 -5.50 1.75 33.17
N TYR A 409 -6.46 2.37 32.48
CA TYR A 409 -7.86 1.94 32.39
C TYR A 409 -8.14 1.08 31.16
N GLU A 410 -7.19 0.97 30.24
CA GLU A 410 -7.32 0.35 28.93
C GLU A 410 -6.47 -0.94 28.88
N ASP A 411 -7.16 -2.07 29.02
CA ASP A 411 -6.48 -3.36 29.20
C ASP A 411 -6.43 -4.22 27.93
N LEU A 412 -6.82 -3.67 26.76
CA LEU A 412 -6.91 -4.38 25.48
C LEU A 412 -7.80 -5.64 25.54
N GLY A 413 -8.74 -5.67 26.50
CA GLY A 413 -9.60 -6.81 26.76
C GLY A 413 -10.71 -7.00 25.72
N GLY A 414 -11.04 -5.96 24.95
CA GLY A 414 -12.16 -5.90 23.99
C GLY A 414 -13.53 -6.05 24.64
N VAL A 415 -13.63 -5.83 25.96
CA VAL A 415 -14.85 -6.00 26.74
C VAL A 415 -14.91 -4.95 27.85
N TRP A 416 -15.94 -4.13 27.80
CA TRP A 416 -16.25 -3.20 28.88
C TRP A 416 -16.55 -3.91 30.21
N VAL A 417 -15.75 -3.60 31.24
CA VAL A 417 -15.97 -4.07 32.61
C VAL A 417 -16.41 -2.93 33.53
N SER A 418 -15.75 -1.77 33.43
CA SER A 418 -16.07 -0.56 34.20
C SER A 418 -15.32 0.66 33.66
N ALA A 419 -15.64 1.87 34.16
CA ALA A 419 -14.93 3.10 33.82
C ALA A 419 -13.44 3.17 34.25
N THR A 420 -12.89 2.12 34.86
CA THR A 420 -11.45 1.99 35.15
C THR A 420 -10.87 0.68 34.61
N GLN A 421 -11.60 0.04 33.69
CA GLN A 421 -11.25 -1.18 32.98
C GLN A 421 -12.18 -1.27 31.76
N THR A 422 -11.87 -0.46 30.74
CA THR A 422 -12.72 -0.16 29.59
C THR A 422 -12.68 -1.25 28.53
N GLY A 423 -11.58 -2.02 28.45
CA GLY A 423 -11.38 -3.01 27.41
C GLY A 423 -10.76 -2.47 26.12
N THR A 424 -10.60 -1.14 26.01
CA THR A 424 -10.16 -0.42 24.82
C THR A 424 -8.65 -0.53 24.60
N ASP A 425 -8.19 -0.06 23.44
CA ASP A 425 -6.78 -0.01 23.05
C ASP A 425 -6.19 1.38 23.35
N PRO A 426 -5.23 1.53 24.28
CA PRO A 426 -4.68 2.84 24.67
C PRO A 426 -3.86 3.54 23.57
N LEU A 427 -3.79 2.96 22.37
CA LEU A 427 -3.12 3.52 21.21
C LEU A 427 -4.10 3.79 20.06
N ASP A 428 -5.40 3.58 20.25
CA ASP A 428 -6.45 3.73 19.26
C ASP A 428 -7.67 4.45 19.84
N THR A 429 -7.79 5.74 19.49
CA THR A 429 -8.82 6.65 20.01
C THR A 429 -10.27 6.22 19.81
N ASP A 430 -10.53 5.18 19.01
CA ASP A 430 -11.84 4.66 18.58
C ASP A 430 -11.71 3.14 18.35
N SER A 431 -11.78 2.39 19.45
CA SER A 431 -11.46 0.95 19.50
C SER A 431 -12.37 0.08 18.64
N ASP A 432 -13.62 0.48 18.41
CA ASP A 432 -14.57 -0.27 17.60
C ASP A 432 -14.85 0.32 16.21
N ASN A 433 -14.23 1.47 15.91
CA ASN A 433 -14.20 2.16 14.63
C ASN A 433 -15.59 2.62 14.14
N ASP A 434 -16.46 3.03 15.04
CA ASP A 434 -17.75 3.63 14.69
C ASP A 434 -17.68 5.14 14.47
N GLY A 435 -16.61 5.80 14.91
CA GLY A 435 -16.39 7.24 14.76
C GLY A 435 -16.73 8.07 15.99
N ILE A 436 -17.01 7.45 17.12
CA ILE A 436 -17.00 8.05 18.46
C ILE A 436 -15.67 7.66 19.14
N SER A 437 -15.11 8.55 19.96
CA SER A 437 -13.88 8.23 20.69
C SER A 437 -14.18 7.44 21.98
N ASP A 438 -13.30 6.55 22.41
CA ASP A 438 -13.59 5.67 23.56
C ASP A 438 -13.91 6.47 24.83
N GLY A 439 -13.23 7.59 25.06
CA GLY A 439 -13.49 8.50 26.18
C GLY A 439 -14.87 9.20 26.15
N ALA A 440 -15.54 9.25 25.00
CA ALA A 440 -16.93 9.73 24.89
C ALA A 440 -17.95 8.64 25.25
N GLU A 441 -17.54 7.37 25.21
CA GLU A 441 -18.39 6.19 25.36
C GLU A 441 -18.31 5.61 26.76
N THR A 442 -19.20 6.10 27.62
CA THR A 442 -19.11 5.85 29.06
C THR A 442 -19.51 4.44 29.50
N GLY A 443 -20.00 3.58 28.60
CA GLY A 443 -20.39 2.19 28.84
C GLY A 443 -21.43 1.99 29.93
N ASP A 444 -22.12 3.06 30.35
CA ASP A 444 -23.09 3.07 31.45
C ASP A 444 -24.55 3.04 30.98
N GLY A 445 -24.78 3.06 29.66
CA GLY A 445 -26.08 3.06 29.01
C GLY A 445 -26.88 4.34 29.23
N ASN A 446 -26.25 5.42 29.73
CA ASN A 446 -26.94 6.67 30.03
C ASN A 446 -26.48 7.79 29.07
N PHE A 447 -27.18 7.91 27.95
CA PHE A 447 -26.98 8.99 26.99
C PHE A 447 -27.23 10.38 27.57
N VAL A 448 -26.22 11.24 27.50
CA VAL A 448 -26.29 12.65 27.92
C VAL A 448 -26.10 13.58 26.71
N ASP A 449 -24.98 13.44 26.00
CA ASP A 449 -24.65 14.18 24.78
C ASP A 449 -23.50 13.47 24.02
N ALA A 450 -22.97 14.14 22.98
CA ALA A 450 -21.92 13.60 22.11
C ALA A 450 -20.58 13.26 22.81
N ASN A 451 -20.34 13.77 24.03
CA ASN A 451 -19.12 13.47 24.79
C ASN A 451 -19.38 12.48 25.94
N GLN A 452 -20.62 12.00 26.06
CA GLN A 452 -21.10 11.08 27.10
C GLN A 452 -22.30 10.32 26.52
N THR A 453 -22.01 9.43 25.57
CA THR A 453 -23.01 8.72 24.77
C THR A 453 -23.66 7.58 25.54
N GLY A 454 -22.98 7.03 26.54
CA GLY A 454 -23.43 5.84 27.26
C GLY A 454 -23.24 4.53 26.50
N SER A 455 -22.79 4.60 25.24
CA SER A 455 -22.41 3.44 24.42
C SER A 455 -21.20 2.71 25.01
N ASP A 456 -21.01 1.46 24.59
CA ASP A 456 -19.88 0.60 24.93
C ASP A 456 -18.79 0.75 23.87
N PRO A 457 -17.60 1.28 24.22
CA PRO A 457 -16.53 1.60 23.25
C PRO A 457 -15.89 0.40 22.53
N ASN A 458 -16.38 -0.81 22.83
CA ASN A 458 -15.94 -2.03 22.18
C ASN A 458 -17.03 -2.61 21.27
N LYS A 459 -18.09 -1.83 20.98
CA LYS A 459 -19.23 -2.23 20.18
C LYS A 459 -19.70 -1.10 19.28
N PHE A 460 -19.34 -1.25 18.01
CA PHE A 460 -19.81 -0.46 16.87
C PHE A 460 -21.33 -0.21 16.79
N ASP A 461 -22.14 -1.02 17.48
CA ASP A 461 -23.60 -0.88 17.63
C ASP A 461 -23.93 -1.44 19.03
N THR A 462 -24.05 -0.54 20.00
CA THR A 462 -24.08 -0.90 21.42
C THR A 462 -25.31 -1.73 21.78
N ASP A 463 -26.46 -1.37 21.22
CA ASP A 463 -27.75 -1.97 21.55
C ASP A 463 -28.24 -3.03 20.55
N ALA A 464 -27.51 -3.19 19.45
CA ALA A 464 -27.72 -4.15 18.38
C ALA A 464 -29.06 -3.97 17.66
N ASP A 465 -29.57 -2.75 17.54
CA ASP A 465 -30.76 -2.42 16.75
C ASP A 465 -30.47 -2.26 15.25
N GLY A 466 -29.19 -2.22 14.88
CA GLY A 466 -28.68 -2.14 13.53
C GLY A 466 -28.15 -0.77 13.13
N TYR A 467 -28.23 0.24 13.99
CA TYR A 467 -27.59 1.52 13.76
C TYR A 467 -26.29 1.63 14.55
N PRO A 468 -25.20 2.05 13.89
CA PRO A 468 -23.97 2.36 14.60
C PRO A 468 -24.13 3.57 15.52
N ASP A 469 -23.36 3.64 16.60
CA ASP A 469 -23.63 4.61 17.66
C ASP A 469 -23.38 6.05 17.19
N GLU A 470 -22.39 6.28 16.31
CA GLU A 470 -22.15 7.58 15.67
C GLU A 470 -23.34 8.00 14.79
N LYS A 471 -23.96 7.01 14.14
CA LYS A 471 -25.10 7.25 13.27
C LYS A 471 -26.29 7.68 14.08
N GLU A 472 -26.55 7.01 15.19
CA GLU A 472 -27.56 7.37 16.16
C GLU A 472 -27.35 8.78 16.69
N LEU A 473 -26.12 9.12 17.09
CA LEU A 473 -25.76 10.44 17.55
C LEU A 473 -26.00 11.52 16.48
N SER A 474 -25.67 11.23 15.22
CA SER A 474 -25.90 12.15 14.08
C SER A 474 -27.39 12.39 13.80
N LEU A 475 -28.24 11.41 14.13
CA LEU A 475 -29.69 11.48 14.00
C LEU A 475 -30.38 11.98 15.27
N GLY A 476 -29.62 12.11 16.37
CA GLY A 476 -30.10 12.57 17.67
C GLY A 476 -30.91 11.53 18.42
N THR A 477 -30.67 10.24 18.16
CA THR A 477 -31.18 9.10 18.95
C THR A 477 -30.15 8.66 19.98
N ASN A 478 -30.52 7.67 20.79
CA ASN A 478 -29.70 7.16 21.89
C ASN A 478 -29.03 5.82 21.50
N PRO A 479 -27.68 5.79 21.37
CA PRO A 479 -26.86 4.59 21.11
C PRO A 479 -27.15 3.34 21.96
N SER A 480 -27.79 3.52 23.12
CA SER A 480 -28.03 2.46 24.09
C SER A 480 -29.52 2.10 24.25
N ASP A 481 -30.42 2.63 23.42
CA ASP A 481 -31.86 2.30 23.47
C ASP A 481 -32.36 1.64 22.17
N PRO A 482 -32.49 0.30 22.15
CA PRO A 482 -32.80 -0.45 20.91
C PRO A 482 -34.26 -0.29 20.46
N ASN A 483 -34.99 0.64 21.08
CA ASN A 483 -36.36 0.99 20.75
C ASN A 483 -36.48 2.43 20.24
N ASP A 484 -35.38 3.17 20.13
CA ASP A 484 -35.39 4.51 19.52
C ASP A 484 -35.53 4.31 17.99
N PRO A 485 -36.70 4.60 17.40
CA PRO A 485 -37.06 4.03 16.11
C PRO A 485 -36.33 4.75 14.99
N LEU A 486 -35.19 4.22 14.56
CA LEU A 486 -34.56 4.63 13.32
C LEU A 486 -35.15 3.82 12.15
N ALA A 487 -35.79 4.53 11.21
CA ALA A 487 -36.39 3.94 10.03
C ALA A 487 -35.31 3.32 9.13
N PHE A 488 -35.41 2.02 8.85
CA PHE A 488 -34.41 1.21 8.12
C PHE A 488 -33.74 2.01 6.98
N PRO A 489 -32.39 1.93 6.82
CA PRO A 489 -31.66 2.80 5.91
C PRO A 489 -32.24 2.78 4.49
N VAL A 490 -32.46 3.97 3.96
CA VAL A 490 -32.99 4.14 2.60
C VAL A 490 -31.93 3.71 1.58
N PRO A 491 -32.22 2.77 0.66
CA PRO A 491 -31.27 2.39 -0.38
C PRO A 491 -31.04 3.52 -1.39
N LEU A 492 -29.83 3.54 -1.96
CA LEU A 492 -29.50 4.28 -3.18
C LEU A 492 -30.31 3.77 -4.38
N GLY A 493 -30.51 2.46 -4.47
CA GLY A 493 -31.33 1.80 -5.49
C GLY A 493 -31.81 0.44 -4.99
N TYR A 494 -33.03 0.04 -5.37
CA TYR A 494 -33.59 -1.28 -5.07
C TYR A 494 -34.53 -1.76 -6.19
N TRP A 495 -34.25 -2.95 -6.71
CA TRP A 495 -34.99 -3.60 -7.80
C TRP A 495 -35.50 -4.96 -7.32
N SER A 496 -36.82 -5.06 -7.10
CA SER A 496 -37.47 -6.32 -6.66
C SER A 496 -37.83 -7.27 -7.81
N PHE A 497 -37.88 -6.77 -9.05
CA PHE A 497 -38.28 -7.54 -10.24
C PHE A 497 -39.73 -8.10 -10.25
N ASP A 498 -40.61 -7.59 -9.38
CA ASP A 498 -42.03 -7.98 -9.33
C ASP A 498 -42.89 -7.49 -10.52
N ASP A 499 -42.29 -6.70 -11.41
CA ASP A 499 -42.90 -6.02 -12.54
C ASP A 499 -43.15 -6.90 -13.77
N GLN A 500 -42.81 -8.20 -13.71
CA GLN A 500 -43.22 -9.28 -14.63
C GLN A 500 -43.13 -8.94 -16.13
N GLY A 501 -41.90 -8.83 -16.65
CA GLY A 501 -41.66 -8.80 -18.10
C GLY A 501 -41.79 -7.42 -18.75
N ALA A 502 -41.69 -6.35 -17.96
CA ALA A 502 -41.44 -5.03 -18.49
C ALA A 502 -40.00 -4.94 -19.02
N LEU A 503 -39.80 -4.20 -20.13
CA LEU A 503 -38.45 -3.87 -20.63
C LEU A 503 -37.66 -2.98 -19.65
N THR A 504 -38.36 -2.49 -18.62
CA THR A 504 -37.83 -1.65 -17.56
C THR A 504 -38.26 -2.21 -16.23
N THR A 505 -37.33 -2.39 -15.31
CA THR A 505 -37.63 -2.73 -13.93
C THR A 505 -37.51 -1.52 -13.02
N ALA A 506 -38.50 -1.30 -12.16
CA ALA A 506 -38.56 -0.10 -11.34
C ALA A 506 -37.50 -0.09 -10.24
N ASP A 507 -36.85 1.06 -10.06
CA ASP A 507 -36.14 1.34 -8.80
C ASP A 507 -37.15 1.84 -7.77
N LEU A 508 -37.40 1.03 -6.76
CA LEU A 508 -38.35 1.30 -5.69
C LEU A 508 -37.73 2.16 -4.56
N SER A 509 -36.46 2.54 -4.69
CA SER A 509 -35.84 3.59 -3.88
C SER A 509 -36.43 4.98 -4.22
N PRO A 510 -36.16 6.04 -3.43
CA PRO A 510 -36.67 7.37 -3.76
C PRO A 510 -35.90 8.03 -4.91
N ASN A 511 -34.82 7.41 -5.40
CA ASN A 511 -33.91 8.00 -6.38
C ASN A 511 -34.33 7.70 -7.83
N GLY A 512 -35.13 6.65 -8.07
CA GLY A 512 -35.75 6.38 -9.36
C GLY A 512 -34.76 5.99 -10.45
N TYR A 513 -33.73 5.22 -10.10
CA TYR A 513 -32.76 4.66 -11.03
C TYR A 513 -33.30 3.40 -11.73
N ASP A 514 -34.44 3.50 -12.40
CA ASP A 514 -35.08 2.36 -13.09
C ASP A 514 -34.09 1.62 -14.01
N GLY A 515 -34.10 0.29 -13.92
CA GLY A 515 -33.25 -0.59 -14.71
C GLY A 515 -33.86 -0.90 -16.08
N THR A 516 -33.04 -1.08 -17.10
CA THR A 516 -33.46 -1.63 -18.41
C THR A 516 -33.07 -3.10 -18.48
N VAL A 517 -34.07 -3.96 -18.71
CA VAL A 517 -33.90 -5.42 -18.85
C VAL A 517 -33.51 -5.74 -20.29
N LEU A 518 -32.42 -6.49 -20.46
CA LEU A 518 -31.82 -6.89 -21.74
C LEU A 518 -32.01 -8.40 -21.97
N GLY A 519 -31.73 -8.87 -23.20
CA GLY A 519 -31.71 -10.30 -23.55
C GLY A 519 -33.08 -10.97 -23.74
N GLU A 520 -34.18 -10.27 -23.45
CA GLU A 520 -35.53 -10.86 -23.34
C GLU A 520 -35.62 -11.86 -22.17
N ALA A 521 -34.99 -11.49 -21.05
CA ALA A 521 -34.93 -12.28 -19.83
C ALA A 521 -36.30 -12.79 -19.37
N SER A 522 -36.30 -14.00 -18.83
CA SER A 522 -37.52 -14.65 -18.34
C SER A 522 -37.74 -14.39 -16.85
N TYR A 523 -38.98 -14.49 -16.39
CA TYR A 523 -39.34 -14.28 -14.99
C TYR A 523 -39.86 -15.58 -14.37
N VAL A 524 -39.50 -15.82 -13.12
CA VAL A 524 -39.88 -16.99 -12.31
C VAL A 524 -40.42 -16.52 -10.96
N ALA A 525 -40.91 -17.45 -10.13
CA ALA A 525 -41.29 -17.11 -8.77
C ALA A 525 -40.06 -16.68 -7.95
N GLY A 526 -40.21 -15.60 -7.21
CA GLY A 526 -39.17 -15.00 -6.39
C GLY A 526 -38.82 -15.80 -5.14
N HIS A 527 -37.92 -15.25 -4.34
CA HIS A 527 -37.23 -15.95 -3.27
C HIS A 527 -38.14 -16.32 -2.09
N THR A 528 -39.17 -15.51 -1.82
CA THR A 528 -40.16 -15.80 -0.77
C THR A 528 -41.16 -16.88 -1.23
N GLY A 529 -41.34 -17.01 -2.56
CA GLY A 529 -42.35 -17.87 -3.17
C GLY A 529 -43.79 -17.39 -2.95
N ALA A 530 -43.97 -16.16 -2.47
CA ALA A 530 -45.28 -15.55 -2.30
C ALA A 530 -45.94 -15.25 -3.66
N ALA A 531 -47.26 -15.12 -3.67
CA ALA A 531 -47.95 -14.70 -4.88
C ALA A 531 -47.67 -13.21 -5.13
N GLY A 532 -47.09 -12.88 -6.28
CA GLY A 532 -46.71 -11.51 -6.60
C GLY A 532 -45.21 -11.23 -6.49
N ASP A 533 -44.46 -12.18 -5.92
CA ASP A 533 -43.00 -12.14 -5.76
C ASP A 533 -42.32 -12.83 -6.96
N PHE A 534 -41.51 -12.10 -7.72
CA PHE A 534 -40.88 -12.58 -8.95
C PHE A 534 -39.40 -12.25 -9.02
N ALA A 535 -38.64 -13.19 -9.60
CA ALA A 535 -37.23 -13.01 -9.90
C ALA A 535 -36.98 -13.08 -11.42
N ILE A 536 -35.86 -12.50 -11.86
CA ILE A 536 -35.38 -12.70 -13.23
C ILE A 536 -34.54 -13.98 -13.29
N ASP A 537 -34.83 -14.84 -14.27
CA ASP A 537 -34.08 -16.04 -14.63
C ASP A 537 -33.22 -15.73 -15.87
N PHE A 538 -31.94 -15.47 -15.62
CA PHE A 538 -30.91 -15.09 -16.58
C PHE A 538 -30.35 -16.32 -17.31
N ASP A 539 -30.22 -16.24 -18.63
CA ASP A 539 -29.87 -17.38 -19.47
C ASP A 539 -28.36 -17.65 -19.62
N GLY A 540 -27.50 -16.75 -19.14
CA GLY A 540 -26.04 -16.81 -19.25
C GLY A 540 -25.48 -16.43 -20.63
N ILE A 541 -26.28 -15.83 -21.52
CA ILE A 541 -25.90 -15.49 -22.89
C ILE A 541 -25.94 -13.98 -23.12
N ASP A 542 -27.06 -13.31 -22.84
CA ASP A 542 -27.22 -11.87 -23.04
C ASP A 542 -28.24 -11.17 -22.12
N ASP A 543 -28.83 -11.90 -21.16
CA ASP A 543 -29.70 -11.33 -20.13
C ASP A 543 -28.90 -10.48 -19.13
N ALA A 544 -29.33 -9.24 -18.90
CA ALA A 544 -28.77 -8.33 -17.90
C ALA A 544 -29.77 -7.21 -17.55
N VAL A 545 -29.56 -6.54 -16.43
CA VAL A 545 -30.23 -5.28 -16.09
C VAL A 545 -29.18 -4.18 -16.02
N THR A 546 -29.40 -3.10 -16.79
CA THR A 546 -28.54 -1.90 -16.80
C THR A 546 -29.26 -0.76 -16.09
N THR A 547 -28.58 -0.04 -15.21
CA THR A 547 -29.20 1.05 -14.42
C THR A 547 -28.48 2.38 -14.70
N PRO A 548 -29.05 3.53 -14.30
CA PRO A 548 -28.34 4.81 -14.28
C PRO A 548 -27.60 5.08 -12.94
N LEU A 549 -27.61 4.17 -11.97
CA LEU A 549 -26.93 4.33 -10.67
C LEU A 549 -25.40 4.31 -10.85
N THR A 550 -24.69 5.14 -10.08
CA THR A 550 -23.23 5.17 -10.00
C THR A 550 -22.76 5.05 -8.55
N LEU A 551 -21.67 4.29 -8.33
CA LEU A 551 -21.06 4.03 -7.02
C LEU A 551 -19.73 4.78 -6.84
N SER A 552 -19.49 5.82 -7.64
CA SER A 552 -18.24 6.58 -7.62
C SER A 552 -18.07 7.37 -6.33
N ASN A 553 -16.89 7.26 -5.69
CA ASN A 553 -16.51 8.01 -4.48
C ASN A 553 -17.34 7.70 -3.22
N LEU A 554 -17.98 6.52 -3.16
CA LEU A 554 -18.66 6.10 -1.93
C LEU A 554 -17.61 5.84 -0.83
N ALA A 555 -17.83 6.49 0.32
CA ALA A 555 -17.03 6.29 1.53
C ALA A 555 -17.41 4.98 2.24
N PHE A 556 -18.67 4.57 2.18
CA PHE A 556 -19.16 3.31 2.72
C PHE A 556 -20.14 2.70 1.73
N PHE A 557 -20.27 1.38 1.71
CA PHE A 557 -21.28 0.74 0.88
C PHE A 557 -21.80 -0.56 1.48
N THR A 558 -23.06 -0.86 1.17
CA THR A 558 -23.64 -2.19 1.28
C THR A 558 -24.37 -2.52 -0.02
N MET A 559 -24.21 -3.74 -0.53
CA MET A 559 -25.00 -4.26 -1.65
C MET A 559 -25.49 -5.65 -1.31
N ALA A 560 -26.77 -5.95 -1.54
CA ALA A 560 -27.35 -7.23 -1.22
C ALA A 560 -28.35 -7.70 -2.27
N GLY A 561 -28.58 -9.01 -2.33
CA GLY A 561 -29.60 -9.63 -3.17
C GLY A 561 -29.66 -11.14 -2.97
N TRP A 562 -30.70 -11.74 -3.53
CA TRP A 562 -30.93 -13.18 -3.50
C TRP A 562 -30.50 -13.81 -4.81
N ILE A 563 -29.82 -14.96 -4.73
CA ILE A 563 -29.36 -15.69 -5.92
C ILE A 563 -29.67 -17.18 -5.83
N LYS A 564 -29.91 -17.80 -6.98
CA LYS A 564 -30.06 -19.25 -7.11
C LYS A 564 -29.54 -19.72 -8.47
N SER A 565 -28.76 -20.80 -8.49
CA SER A 565 -28.24 -21.40 -9.73
C SER A 565 -28.05 -22.90 -9.59
N ASP A 566 -28.71 -23.65 -10.49
CA ASP A 566 -28.55 -25.11 -10.61
C ASP A 566 -27.44 -25.52 -11.61
N VAL A 567 -26.71 -24.53 -12.15
CA VAL A 567 -25.61 -24.74 -13.10
C VAL A 567 -24.27 -24.30 -12.53
N VAL A 568 -23.19 -24.90 -13.04
CA VAL A 568 -21.82 -24.42 -12.77
C VAL A 568 -21.57 -23.21 -13.66
N GLN A 569 -21.19 -22.08 -13.04
CA GLN A 569 -20.99 -20.83 -13.76
C GLN A 569 -19.76 -20.87 -14.66
N THR A 570 -19.78 -20.05 -15.71
CA THR A 570 -18.57 -19.77 -16.48
C THR A 570 -17.62 -18.88 -15.67
N ASN A 571 -16.34 -18.89 -16.03
CA ASN A 571 -15.38 -17.98 -15.39
C ASN A 571 -15.79 -16.53 -15.71
N ARG A 572 -15.78 -15.67 -14.68
CA ARG A 572 -16.20 -14.26 -14.75
C ARG A 572 -17.67 -14.15 -15.18
N SER A 573 -18.59 -14.72 -14.42
CA SER A 573 -20.03 -14.42 -14.55
C SER A 573 -20.42 -13.36 -13.53
N GLY A 574 -21.05 -12.27 -13.95
CA GLY A 574 -21.38 -11.11 -13.12
C GLY A 574 -22.72 -11.23 -12.41
N LEU A 575 -22.77 -10.97 -11.11
CA LEU A 575 -24.00 -10.98 -10.32
C LEU A 575 -24.58 -9.57 -10.21
N PHE A 576 -23.93 -8.67 -9.50
CA PHE A 576 -24.30 -7.25 -9.44
C PHE A 576 -23.10 -6.39 -9.08
N GLY A 577 -22.96 -5.21 -9.69
CA GLY A 577 -21.79 -4.35 -9.50
C GLY A 577 -21.60 -3.34 -10.64
N GLN A 578 -20.52 -2.56 -10.56
CA GLN A 578 -20.14 -1.55 -11.54
C GLN A 578 -18.70 -1.78 -12.01
N ASN A 579 -18.53 -1.91 -13.32
CA ASN A 579 -17.23 -2.12 -13.96
C ASN A 579 -16.18 -1.07 -13.53
N ASP A 580 -14.94 -1.54 -13.38
CA ASP A 580 -13.74 -0.79 -12.97
C ASP A 580 -13.70 -0.25 -11.53
N ILE A 581 -14.76 -0.40 -10.71
CA ILE A 581 -14.73 0.06 -9.31
C ILE A 581 -15.24 -0.91 -8.25
N LEU A 582 -16.31 -1.64 -8.50
CA LEU A 582 -16.92 -2.51 -7.49
C LEU A 582 -17.71 -3.63 -8.17
N GLU A 583 -17.08 -4.78 -8.32
CA GLU A 583 -17.57 -5.86 -9.17
C GLU A 583 -17.76 -7.13 -8.37
N PHE A 584 -18.96 -7.70 -8.41
CA PHE A 584 -19.26 -8.95 -7.74
C PHE A 584 -19.85 -9.98 -8.68
N GLY A 585 -19.36 -11.21 -8.53
CA GLY A 585 -19.77 -12.34 -9.34
C GLY A 585 -18.86 -13.54 -9.15
N PHE A 586 -18.98 -14.51 -10.04
CA PHE A 586 -18.16 -15.72 -10.05
C PHE A 586 -16.84 -15.47 -10.76
N SER A 587 -15.70 -15.56 -10.07
CA SER A 587 -14.39 -15.54 -10.71
C SER A 587 -14.05 -16.88 -11.38
N SER A 588 -14.58 -17.96 -10.82
CA SER A 588 -14.55 -19.32 -11.35
C SER A 588 -15.87 -20.04 -11.01
N GLY A 589 -16.10 -21.23 -11.58
CA GLY A 589 -17.41 -21.90 -11.53
C GLY A 589 -17.97 -22.20 -10.13
N ASP A 590 -17.16 -22.18 -9.07
CA ASP A 590 -17.57 -22.35 -7.68
C ASP A 590 -17.04 -21.26 -6.73
N THR A 591 -16.44 -20.19 -7.25
CA THR A 591 -15.85 -19.11 -6.42
C THR A 591 -16.54 -17.79 -6.70
N VAL A 592 -17.25 -17.25 -5.70
CA VAL A 592 -17.73 -15.88 -5.71
C VAL A 592 -16.62 -14.94 -5.26
N GLN A 593 -16.52 -13.78 -5.90
CA GLN A 593 -15.46 -12.81 -5.67
C GLN A 593 -16.02 -11.39 -5.72
N LEU A 594 -15.66 -10.60 -4.72
CA LEU A 594 -15.76 -9.15 -4.76
C LEU A 594 -14.40 -8.59 -5.19
N TRP A 595 -14.40 -7.73 -6.21
CA TRP A 595 -13.25 -6.93 -6.60
C TRP A 595 -13.59 -5.45 -6.48
N SER A 596 -12.66 -4.63 -5.97
CA SER A 596 -12.82 -3.18 -5.90
C SER A 596 -11.57 -2.41 -6.29
N SER A 597 -11.78 -1.14 -6.62
CA SER A 597 -10.75 -0.12 -6.85
C SER A 597 -11.02 1.07 -5.93
N PRO A 598 -10.16 1.32 -4.91
CA PRO A 598 -8.95 0.59 -4.55
C PRO A 598 -9.23 -0.82 -3.99
N GLY A 599 -8.16 -1.59 -3.70
CA GLY A 599 -8.20 -2.74 -2.79
C GLY A 599 -8.22 -4.15 -3.38
N GLY A 600 -8.47 -4.36 -4.67
CA GLY A 600 -8.34 -5.68 -5.30
C GLY A 600 -9.41 -6.70 -4.90
N SER A 601 -9.09 -8.00 -4.95
CA SER A 601 -10.07 -9.10 -4.84
C SER A 601 -10.11 -9.79 -3.47
N ILE A 602 -11.32 -10.06 -2.99
CA ILE A 602 -11.61 -11.04 -1.92
C ILE A 602 -12.64 -12.05 -2.45
N GLY A 603 -12.58 -13.31 -2.01
CA GLY A 603 -13.49 -14.34 -2.52
C GLY A 603 -13.58 -15.58 -1.66
N THR A 604 -14.62 -16.36 -1.89
CA THR A 604 -14.89 -17.63 -1.21
C THR A 604 -15.65 -18.58 -2.11
N ASN A 605 -15.69 -19.87 -1.76
CA ASN A 605 -16.41 -20.85 -2.55
C ASN A 605 -17.91 -20.81 -2.24
N SER A 606 -18.76 -20.79 -3.27
CA SER A 606 -20.22 -20.84 -3.14
C SER A 606 -20.88 -21.48 -4.36
N THR A 607 -21.90 -22.30 -4.13
CA THR A 607 -22.73 -22.95 -5.16
C THR A 607 -24.20 -22.93 -4.73
N PRO A 608 -24.91 -21.80 -4.90
CA PRO A 608 -26.24 -21.59 -4.33
C PRO A 608 -27.32 -22.29 -5.17
N THR A 609 -27.48 -23.61 -4.99
CA THR A 609 -28.53 -24.40 -5.69
C THR A 609 -29.93 -24.16 -5.10
N GLU A 610 -30.03 -23.45 -4.00
CA GLU A 610 -31.27 -22.92 -3.43
C GLU A 610 -31.16 -21.40 -3.31
N TRP A 611 -32.27 -20.72 -3.02
CA TRP A 611 -32.25 -19.30 -2.74
C TRP A 611 -31.28 -19.01 -1.60
N THR A 612 -30.24 -18.24 -1.90
CA THR A 612 -29.18 -17.85 -0.98
C THR A 612 -29.08 -16.34 -0.99
N HIS A 613 -29.13 -15.74 0.20
CA HIS A 613 -28.92 -14.30 0.34
C HIS A 613 -27.42 -14.01 0.30
N ILE A 614 -27.01 -13.01 -0.48
CA ILE A 614 -25.63 -12.53 -0.50
C ILE A 614 -25.63 -11.03 -0.23
N ALA A 615 -24.71 -10.62 0.65
CA ALA A 615 -24.43 -9.21 0.88
C ALA A 615 -22.93 -8.93 0.85
N LEU A 616 -22.59 -7.70 0.46
CA LEU A 616 -21.23 -7.16 0.40
C LEU A 616 -21.22 -5.86 1.19
N VAL A 617 -20.26 -5.71 2.08
CA VAL A 617 -20.13 -4.55 2.96
C VAL A 617 -18.71 -3.99 2.85
N GLY A 618 -18.56 -2.66 2.86
CA GLY A 618 -17.26 -2.01 2.83
C GLY A 618 -17.21 -0.73 3.66
N ASP A 619 -16.22 -0.66 4.56
CA ASP A 619 -15.95 0.45 5.48
C ASP A 619 -14.46 0.59 5.82
N GLY A 620 -14.15 1.37 6.88
CA GLY A 620 -12.80 1.62 7.38
C GLY A 620 -12.13 0.38 7.97
N THR A 621 -12.91 -0.62 8.40
CA THR A 621 -12.43 -1.88 8.97
C THR A 621 -12.13 -2.93 7.90
N GLY A 622 -12.77 -2.85 6.74
CA GLY A 622 -12.55 -3.82 5.67
C GLY A 622 -13.61 -3.88 4.58
N ARG A 623 -13.47 -4.88 3.72
CA ARG A 623 -14.53 -5.33 2.81
C ARG A 623 -14.88 -6.78 3.12
N MET A 624 -16.16 -7.08 3.11
CA MET A 624 -16.69 -8.35 3.57
C MET A 624 -17.66 -8.96 2.55
N ILE A 625 -17.72 -10.29 2.52
CA ILE A 625 -18.76 -11.06 1.82
C ILE A 625 -19.56 -11.80 2.89
N PHE A 626 -20.88 -11.69 2.82
CA PHE A 626 -21.83 -12.43 3.65
C PHE A 626 -22.65 -13.39 2.79
N ILE A 627 -22.88 -14.60 3.29
CA ILE A 627 -23.77 -15.61 2.70
C ILE A 627 -24.76 -16.04 3.76
N ASP A 628 -26.06 -15.96 3.45
CA ASP A 628 -27.17 -16.26 4.36
C ASP A 628 -27.03 -15.60 5.74
N GLY A 629 -26.59 -14.34 5.74
CA GLY A 629 -26.42 -13.54 6.96
C GLY A 629 -25.08 -13.73 7.68
N VAL A 630 -24.22 -14.62 7.20
CA VAL A 630 -22.95 -14.98 7.88
C VAL A 630 -21.75 -14.46 7.08
N GLU A 631 -20.82 -13.77 7.75
CA GLU A 631 -19.55 -13.35 7.13
C GLU A 631 -18.73 -14.58 6.73
N VAL A 632 -18.31 -14.64 5.46
CA VAL A 632 -17.57 -15.76 4.88
C VAL A 632 -16.21 -15.37 4.30
N ALA A 633 -15.95 -14.08 4.12
CA ALA A 633 -14.66 -13.56 3.70
C ALA A 633 -14.51 -12.09 4.11
N ARG A 634 -13.27 -11.69 4.47
CA ARG A 634 -12.88 -10.31 4.76
C ARG A 634 -11.53 -10.00 4.13
N GLY A 635 -11.36 -8.75 3.67
CA GLY A 635 -10.06 -8.19 3.30
C GLY A 635 -9.93 -6.73 3.75
N ALA A 636 -8.75 -6.14 3.53
CA ALA A 636 -8.44 -4.79 3.96
C ALA A 636 -9.42 -3.73 3.42
N ALA A 637 -9.54 -2.63 4.16
CA ALA A 637 -10.32 -1.46 3.79
C ALA A 637 -9.86 -0.90 2.44
N ALA A 638 -10.81 -0.36 1.69
CA ALA A 638 -10.59 0.04 0.30
C ALA A 638 -11.59 1.10 -0.16
N ILE A 639 -11.80 2.05 0.74
CA ILE A 639 -12.70 3.18 0.59
C ILE A 639 -11.90 4.49 0.77
N PRO A 640 -12.39 5.61 0.23
CA PRO A 640 -13.53 5.70 -0.68
C PRO A 640 -13.27 4.99 -2.01
N LEU A 641 -14.33 4.49 -2.66
CA LEU A 641 -14.22 3.88 -3.98
C LEU A 641 -13.75 4.90 -5.02
N ASN A 642 -12.98 4.46 -6.00
CA ASN A 642 -12.60 5.31 -7.14
C ASN A 642 -13.82 5.68 -7.99
N ALA A 643 -13.65 6.62 -8.91
CA ALA A 643 -14.66 6.96 -9.90
C ALA A 643 -14.62 5.99 -11.09
N SER A 644 -15.79 5.71 -11.68
CA SER A 644 -15.91 4.94 -12.92
C SER A 644 -16.93 5.59 -13.87
N ASP A 645 -16.67 5.46 -15.17
CA ASP A 645 -17.53 5.94 -16.24
C ASP A 645 -18.70 4.97 -16.55
N PHE A 646 -18.74 3.81 -15.89
CA PHE A 646 -19.79 2.79 -16.06
C PHE A 646 -20.90 2.98 -15.03
N PHE A 647 -22.02 2.28 -15.24
CA PHE A 647 -23.13 2.25 -14.30
C PHE A 647 -23.19 0.91 -13.56
N PHE A 648 -23.95 0.90 -12.48
CA PHE A 648 -24.30 -0.32 -11.77
C PHE A 648 -25.21 -1.21 -12.63
N ASN A 649 -24.88 -2.50 -12.64
CA ASN A 649 -25.51 -3.52 -13.45
C ASN A 649 -25.83 -4.76 -12.61
N ILE A 650 -26.76 -5.58 -13.11
CA ILE A 650 -27.20 -6.85 -12.50
C ILE A 650 -27.24 -7.93 -13.58
N GLY A 651 -26.77 -9.13 -13.28
CA GLY A 651 -26.76 -10.31 -14.18
C GLY A 651 -25.66 -10.32 -15.24
N GLY A 652 -24.85 -9.26 -15.37
CA GLY A 652 -23.77 -9.12 -16.35
C GLY A 652 -23.85 -7.81 -17.13
N GLY A 653 -23.26 -7.77 -18.32
CA GLY A 653 -23.40 -6.64 -19.26
C GLY A 653 -22.76 -5.33 -18.84
N GLY A 654 -21.83 -5.37 -17.88
CA GLY A 654 -21.21 -4.22 -17.21
C GLY A 654 -20.53 -4.58 -15.89
N ILE A 655 -20.22 -5.87 -15.71
CA ILE A 655 -19.59 -6.47 -14.55
C ILE A 655 -18.48 -7.37 -15.10
N TRP A 656 -17.28 -7.25 -14.54
CA TRP A 656 -15.99 -7.81 -14.99
C TRP A 656 -15.41 -7.20 -16.27
N ASP A 657 -16.26 -6.66 -17.13
CA ASP A 657 -15.93 -5.83 -18.27
C ASP A 657 -17.10 -4.91 -18.64
N ALA A 658 -16.86 -4.03 -19.61
CA ALA A 658 -17.86 -3.14 -20.15
C ALA A 658 -19.04 -3.85 -20.85
N THR A 659 -18.86 -5.10 -21.30
CA THR A 659 -19.85 -5.86 -22.08
C THR A 659 -19.60 -7.37 -21.96
N GLY A 660 -20.59 -8.15 -21.53
CA GLY A 660 -20.49 -9.61 -21.49
C GLY A 660 -20.67 -10.19 -20.08
N ASN A 661 -20.04 -11.35 -19.82
CA ASN A 661 -19.94 -11.96 -18.49
C ASN A 661 -21.29 -12.21 -17.81
N PHE A 662 -22.19 -12.86 -18.54
CA PHE A 662 -23.56 -13.09 -18.09
C PHE A 662 -23.66 -14.22 -17.07
N PHE A 663 -24.46 -14.00 -16.04
CA PHE A 663 -24.83 -15.01 -15.06
C PHE A 663 -25.92 -15.92 -15.63
N GLN A 664 -25.86 -17.21 -15.30
CA GLN A 664 -26.91 -18.16 -15.63
C GLN A 664 -27.61 -18.61 -14.34
N GLY A 665 -28.84 -18.16 -14.11
CA GLY A 665 -29.59 -18.46 -12.91
C GLY A 665 -30.52 -17.33 -12.51
N GLN A 666 -31.03 -17.39 -11.29
CA GLN A 666 -32.06 -16.51 -10.78
C GLN A 666 -31.46 -15.47 -9.84
N ILE A 667 -31.83 -14.20 -10.03
CA ILE A 667 -31.49 -13.10 -9.11
C ILE A 667 -32.77 -12.37 -8.72
N ASP A 668 -32.86 -12.03 -7.44
CA ASP A 668 -34.01 -11.37 -6.84
C ASP A 668 -33.58 -10.29 -5.82
N ASP A 669 -34.45 -9.32 -5.58
CA ASP A 669 -34.35 -8.33 -4.51
C ASP A 669 -32.97 -7.63 -4.37
N VAL A 670 -32.46 -7.05 -5.46
CA VAL A 670 -31.14 -6.40 -5.44
C VAL A 670 -31.23 -4.98 -4.92
N ALA A 671 -30.49 -4.66 -3.86
CA ALA A 671 -30.44 -3.34 -3.23
C ALA A 671 -29.01 -2.85 -2.97
N VAL A 672 -28.85 -1.53 -2.97
CA VAL A 672 -27.56 -0.84 -2.76
C VAL A 672 -27.75 0.32 -1.79
N TRP A 673 -26.82 0.50 -0.85
CA TRP A 673 -26.77 1.58 0.13
C TRP A 673 -25.39 2.23 0.18
N ASP A 674 -25.33 3.49 0.61
CA ASP A 674 -24.13 4.27 0.91
C ASP A 674 -23.72 4.22 2.39
N ILE A 675 -24.09 3.14 3.09
CA ILE A 675 -23.76 2.88 4.49
C ILE A 675 -23.09 1.51 4.64
N SER A 676 -22.34 1.32 5.73
CA SER A 676 -21.89 0.00 6.17
C SER A 676 -22.95 -0.61 7.08
N MET A 677 -23.52 -1.76 6.72
CA MET A 677 -24.51 -2.44 7.55
C MET A 677 -23.83 -3.41 8.53
N SER A 678 -24.32 -3.44 9.76
CA SER A 678 -23.87 -4.40 10.77
C SER A 678 -24.17 -5.85 10.35
N PRO A 679 -23.40 -6.84 10.84
CA PRO A 679 -23.69 -8.25 10.59
C PRO A 679 -25.12 -8.66 10.97
N GLN A 680 -25.70 -8.03 11.99
CA GLN A 680 -27.06 -8.31 12.43
C GLN A 680 -28.11 -7.82 11.42
N LEU A 681 -27.98 -6.60 10.88
CA LEU A 681 -28.85 -6.13 9.79
C LEU A 681 -28.76 -7.03 8.56
N ILE A 682 -27.55 -7.48 8.21
CA ILE A 682 -27.36 -8.41 7.10
C ILE A 682 -28.04 -9.76 7.38
N ALA A 683 -27.98 -10.26 8.61
CA ALA A 683 -28.67 -11.47 9.02
C ALA A 683 -30.20 -11.31 9.01
N ASP A 684 -30.71 -10.13 9.38
CA ASP A 684 -32.13 -9.82 9.35
C ASP A 684 -32.67 -9.68 7.92
N LEU A 685 -31.91 -9.06 7.01
CA LEU A 685 -32.20 -9.07 5.56
C LEU A 685 -32.24 -10.52 5.03
N ALA A 686 -31.23 -11.33 5.37
CA ALA A 686 -31.15 -12.72 4.94
C ALA A 686 -32.31 -13.59 5.47
N ASN A 687 -32.81 -13.29 6.67
CA ASN A 687 -33.94 -14.01 7.28
C ASN A 687 -35.30 -13.44 6.88
N GLY A 688 -35.34 -12.33 6.12
CA GLY A 688 -36.56 -11.64 5.72
C GLY A 688 -37.33 -11.02 6.89
N THR A 689 -36.66 -10.71 8.00
CA THR A 689 -37.24 -10.02 9.16
C THR A 689 -37.34 -8.52 8.90
N ILE A 690 -36.47 -7.99 8.03
CA ILE A 690 -36.49 -6.62 7.49
C ILE A 690 -36.44 -6.66 5.95
N SER A 691 -36.84 -5.57 5.29
CA SER A 691 -36.87 -5.46 3.82
C SER A 691 -36.12 -4.20 3.38
N PRO A 692 -35.44 -4.22 2.21
CA PRO A 692 -34.73 -3.06 1.67
C PRO A 692 -35.57 -1.79 1.52
N ILE A 693 -36.89 -1.94 1.41
CA ILE A 693 -37.81 -0.83 1.61
C ILE A 693 -38.42 -0.97 3.00
N PRO A 694 -38.31 0.07 3.84
CA PRO A 694 -39.04 0.12 5.09
C PRO A 694 -40.53 -0.09 4.79
N SER A 695 -41.22 -0.96 5.53
CA SER A 695 -42.69 -1.13 5.44
C SER A 695 -43.48 0.20 5.61
N ASP A 696 -42.77 1.23 6.03
CA ASP A 696 -43.11 2.63 6.31
C ASP A 696 -42.78 3.62 5.18
N ARG A 697 -42.15 3.21 4.08
CA ARG A 697 -42.19 3.92 2.78
C ARG A 697 -43.56 3.84 2.11
N GLY A 698 -44.62 3.68 2.90
CA GLY A 698 -46.01 3.83 2.48
C GLY A 698 -46.26 3.21 1.12
N GLY A 699 -45.87 1.94 0.92
CA GLY A 699 -46.39 1.18 -0.22
C GLY A 699 -47.88 1.42 -0.27
N LEU A 700 -48.43 1.63 -1.47
CA LEU A 700 -49.82 2.05 -1.67
C LEU A 700 -50.75 1.17 -0.82
N ARG A 701 -51.21 1.69 0.32
CA ARG A 701 -51.90 0.89 1.33
C ARG A 701 -53.18 1.58 1.73
N ILE A 702 -54.20 0.76 1.94
CA ILE A 702 -55.43 1.20 2.56
C ILE A 702 -55.17 1.24 4.08
N SER A 703 -54.91 2.43 4.63
CA SER A 703 -54.65 2.64 6.05
C SER A 703 -55.91 2.74 6.89
N SER A 704 -57.06 3.03 6.26
CA SER A 704 -58.36 3.03 6.92
C SER A 704 -59.49 2.67 5.96
N ILE A 705 -60.49 1.95 6.47
CA ILE A 705 -61.74 1.66 5.77
C ILE A 705 -62.90 2.09 6.67
N VAL A 706 -63.66 3.09 6.24
CA VAL A 706 -64.84 3.58 6.95
C VAL A 706 -66.08 3.33 6.13
N VAL A 707 -67.01 2.53 6.67
CA VAL A 707 -68.35 2.35 6.10
C VAL A 707 -69.30 3.33 6.78
N SER A 708 -69.88 4.24 6.01
CA SER A 708 -70.84 5.23 6.50
C SER A 708 -72.29 4.73 6.42
N ASP A 709 -73.20 5.33 7.20
CA ASP A 709 -74.63 4.96 7.31
C ASP A 709 -75.42 4.98 5.99
N ASN A 710 -74.83 5.45 4.88
CA ASN A 710 -75.44 5.53 3.54
C ASN A 710 -74.82 4.55 2.53
N ASP A 711 -74.27 3.41 2.99
CA ASP A 711 -73.61 2.39 2.15
C ASP A 711 -72.47 2.96 1.28
N ARG A 712 -71.73 3.96 1.80
CA ARG A 712 -70.49 4.44 1.16
C ARG A 712 -69.28 3.99 1.95
N VAL A 713 -68.27 3.55 1.22
CA VAL A 713 -66.95 3.22 1.76
C VAL A 713 -66.03 4.40 1.51
N THR A 714 -65.31 4.81 2.54
CA THR A 714 -64.17 5.72 2.44
C THR A 714 -62.92 4.91 2.71
N LEU A 715 -62.00 4.89 1.76
CA LEU A 715 -60.67 4.37 1.95
C LEU A 715 -59.73 5.54 2.20
N THR A 716 -58.94 5.49 3.27
CA THR A 716 -57.75 6.33 3.41
C THR A 716 -56.59 5.55 2.81
N VAL A 717 -55.97 6.10 1.77
CA VAL A 717 -54.90 5.45 1.03
C VAL A 717 -53.61 6.23 1.27
N ASP A 718 -52.67 5.63 1.98
CA ASP A 718 -51.32 6.17 2.14
C ASP A 718 -50.45 5.76 0.94
N GLY A 719 -49.39 6.52 0.65
CA GLY A 719 -48.48 6.29 -0.48
C GLY A 719 -48.87 6.96 -1.79
N THR A 720 -49.88 7.83 -1.81
CA THR A 720 -50.39 8.42 -3.07
C THR A 720 -49.54 9.60 -3.54
N ILE A 721 -49.27 9.68 -4.84
CA ILE A 721 -48.48 10.72 -5.50
C ILE A 721 -49.42 11.73 -6.16
N GLN A 722 -49.14 13.02 -5.94
CA GLN A 722 -49.93 14.10 -6.52
C GLN A 722 -49.99 14.00 -8.06
N GLY A 723 -51.20 13.94 -8.60
CA GLY A 723 -51.44 13.95 -10.05
C GLY A 723 -51.35 12.57 -10.73
N VAL A 724 -50.95 11.52 -10.00
CA VAL A 724 -51.06 10.13 -10.45
C VAL A 724 -52.50 9.65 -10.25
N ASN A 725 -53.01 8.85 -11.19
CA ASN A 725 -54.33 8.27 -11.11
C ASN A 725 -54.25 6.85 -10.54
N TYR A 726 -55.30 6.44 -9.84
CA TYR A 726 -55.41 5.18 -9.14
C TYR A 726 -56.79 4.59 -9.38
N ALA A 727 -56.87 3.27 -9.36
CA ALA A 727 -58.12 2.52 -9.38
C ALA A 727 -58.30 1.76 -8.07
N VAL A 728 -59.54 1.67 -7.62
CA VAL A 728 -59.96 0.77 -6.54
C VAL A 728 -60.68 -0.40 -7.17
N ASP A 729 -60.18 -1.62 -6.91
CA ASP A 729 -60.85 -2.86 -7.27
C ASP A 729 -61.49 -3.50 -6.04
N GLY A 730 -62.67 -4.10 -6.22
CA GLY A 730 -63.40 -4.85 -5.21
C GLY A 730 -63.50 -6.34 -5.55
N SER A 731 -63.39 -7.19 -4.53
CA SER A 731 -63.59 -8.64 -4.64
C SER A 731 -64.43 -9.19 -3.47
N THR A 732 -65.16 -10.28 -3.70
CA THR A 732 -65.85 -11.05 -2.64
C THR A 732 -65.18 -12.37 -2.31
N ASP A 733 -64.19 -12.79 -3.09
CA ASP A 733 -63.56 -14.11 -3.03
C ASP A 733 -62.02 -14.09 -3.11
N LEU A 734 -61.40 -12.92 -3.26
CA LEU A 734 -59.95 -12.69 -3.48
C LEU A 734 -59.42 -13.22 -4.83
N GLU A 735 -60.28 -13.80 -5.68
CA GLU A 735 -59.89 -14.35 -6.98
C GLU A 735 -60.38 -13.44 -8.12
N ASN A 736 -61.61 -12.95 -8.03
CA ASN A 736 -62.24 -12.11 -9.04
C ASN A 736 -62.27 -10.65 -8.56
N TRP A 737 -61.52 -9.79 -9.26
CA TRP A 737 -61.40 -8.36 -8.96
C TRP A 737 -62.09 -7.52 -10.04
N LEU A 738 -62.94 -6.60 -9.62
CA LEU A 738 -63.64 -5.67 -10.50
C LEU A 738 -63.40 -4.24 -10.02
N GLU A 739 -63.07 -3.35 -10.94
CA GLU A 739 -62.92 -1.92 -10.67
C GLU A 739 -64.23 -1.32 -10.17
N VAL A 740 -64.15 -0.53 -9.09
CA VAL A 740 -65.28 0.09 -8.41
C VAL A 740 -65.21 1.62 -8.37
N ASP A 741 -64.03 2.23 -8.43
CA ASP A 741 -63.85 3.69 -8.52
C ASP A 741 -62.43 4.08 -8.97
N ASP A 742 -62.27 5.30 -9.47
CA ASP A 742 -60.98 5.91 -9.83
C ASP A 742 -60.75 7.20 -9.02
N PHE A 743 -59.50 7.49 -8.65
CA PHE A 743 -59.14 8.73 -7.98
C PHE A 743 -57.74 9.22 -8.34
N SER A 744 -57.46 10.51 -8.09
CA SER A 744 -56.13 11.09 -8.28
C SER A 744 -55.51 11.48 -6.94
N GLY A 745 -54.18 11.34 -6.81
CA GLY A 745 -53.47 11.71 -5.59
C GLY A 745 -53.65 13.20 -5.23
N ALA A 746 -53.91 13.47 -3.95
CA ALA A 746 -54.21 14.81 -3.44
C ALA A 746 -53.01 15.76 -3.47
N ALA A 747 -53.27 17.06 -3.54
CA ALA A 747 -52.21 18.08 -3.57
C ALA A 747 -51.53 18.22 -2.19
N GLY A 748 -50.21 17.97 -2.15
CA GLY A 748 -49.38 18.13 -0.95
C GLY A 748 -49.49 17.03 0.10
N GLY A 749 -50.04 15.86 -0.23
CA GLY A 749 -50.18 14.75 0.73
C GLY A 749 -49.64 13.43 0.18
N SER A 750 -48.95 12.68 1.05
CA SER A 750 -48.66 11.25 0.90
C SER A 750 -49.88 10.36 1.16
N THR A 751 -51.06 10.94 1.43
CA THR A 751 -52.30 10.22 1.73
C THR A 751 -53.48 10.85 0.99
N THR A 752 -54.36 10.03 0.42
CA THR A 752 -55.61 10.46 -0.24
C THR A 752 -56.81 9.69 0.29
N GLU A 753 -57.92 10.38 0.56
CA GLU A 753 -59.21 9.74 0.86
C GLU A 753 -60.06 9.60 -0.40
N VAL A 754 -60.49 8.38 -0.70
CA VAL A 754 -61.40 8.07 -1.80
C VAL A 754 -62.71 7.52 -1.25
N THR A 755 -63.85 8.03 -1.75
CA THR A 755 -65.18 7.62 -1.27
C THR A 755 -66.08 7.20 -2.41
N PHE A 756 -66.52 5.94 -2.42
CA PHE A 756 -67.39 5.38 -3.45
C PHE A 756 -68.62 4.66 -2.86
N PRO A 757 -69.73 4.54 -3.64
CA PRO A 757 -70.90 3.79 -3.22
C PRO A 757 -70.64 2.27 -3.26
N LEU A 758 -71.10 1.54 -2.24
CA LEU A 758 -71.09 0.08 -2.26
C LEU A 758 -72.25 -0.42 -3.14
N SER A 759 -71.95 -0.97 -4.32
CA SER A 759 -73.00 -1.43 -5.24
C SER A 759 -73.56 -2.81 -4.84
N GLY A 760 -74.62 -2.81 -4.02
CA GLY A 760 -75.42 -4.02 -3.73
C GLY A 760 -75.27 -4.55 -2.29
N PRO A 761 -76.18 -5.45 -1.84
CA PRO A 761 -76.30 -5.81 -0.43
C PRO A 761 -75.01 -6.45 0.08
N ILE A 762 -74.48 -5.86 1.15
CA ILE A 762 -73.28 -6.21 1.89
C ILE A 762 -73.09 -7.74 1.92
N SER A 763 -72.13 -8.24 1.12
CA SER A 763 -71.52 -9.52 1.43
C SER A 763 -70.71 -9.32 2.71
N PRO A 764 -70.79 -10.21 3.71
CA PRO A 764 -70.02 -10.07 4.96
C PRO A 764 -68.49 -10.10 4.75
N LYS A 765 -68.03 -10.36 3.51
CA LYS A 765 -66.64 -10.25 3.10
C LYS A 765 -66.58 -9.53 1.75
N THR A 766 -66.08 -8.31 1.76
CA THR A 766 -65.68 -7.56 0.58
C THR A 766 -64.25 -7.09 0.83
N PHE A 767 -63.38 -7.37 -0.11
CA PHE A 767 -61.96 -7.03 -0.11
C PHE A 767 -61.74 -5.90 -1.12
N PHE A 768 -60.79 -5.02 -0.82
CA PHE A 768 -60.43 -3.91 -1.67
C PHE A 768 -58.93 -3.98 -1.96
N LEU A 769 -58.57 -3.61 -3.18
CA LEU A 769 -57.20 -3.46 -3.65
C LEU A 769 -57.11 -2.11 -4.35
N VAL A 770 -56.03 -1.37 -4.11
CA VAL A 770 -55.75 -0.13 -4.83
C VAL A 770 -54.55 -0.37 -5.73
N LYS A 771 -54.62 0.11 -6.96
CA LYS A 771 -53.54 0.03 -7.95
C LYS A 771 -53.35 1.38 -8.63
N ILE A 772 -52.15 1.62 -9.17
CA ILE A 772 -51.84 2.78 -9.99
C ILE A 772 -52.46 2.57 -11.39
N LEU A 773 -53.03 3.62 -11.96
CA LEU A 773 -53.48 3.68 -13.36
C LEU A 773 -52.48 4.51 -14.16
N ASP A 774 -51.58 3.81 -14.87
CA ASP A 774 -50.52 4.32 -15.77
C ASP A 774 -49.81 5.61 -15.32
#